data_AF-A0A925NRM4-F1
#
_entry.id   AF-A0A925NRM4-F1
#
_cell.length_a   1.000
_cell.length_b   1.000
_cell.length_c   1.000
_cell.angle_alpha   90.00
_cell.angle_beta   90.00
_cell.angle_gamma   90.00
#
_symmetry.space_group_name_H-M   'P 1'
#
loop_
_entity.id
_entity.type
_entity.pdbx_description
1 polymer ?
#
loop_
_entity_poly.entity_id
_entity_poly.type
_entity_poly.pdbx_seq_one_letter_code
_entity_poly.pdbx_strand_id
1 'polypeptide(L)'
;MIRALVPFLFFCSGATALVYEVIWSRYLGLMFGSTIQAQTIVLAVFMGGLALGNRVFGKRSDLFHQPLAAYGYVEILIGLYAFFFHNFFGLADRLFVKAGAGLLDHGTALLVLKSFLAVGLLLAPTLLMGGTLPLLATWLQRSGSEAGRLSAAFYAINSLGAVAGSFLGGFVLVRELGLLSAVQATALLNVLIGVTAIGISRRQGDSRAQETQAVRDDPADLKTSALRRRRIMIGGVLVAMTGGVSMGLEVVSSRLLALVFGGSLQAFAIMLMAFILGIGLGSALIATRRAQRWQKSGTTAWLLILAAVYIGFFIFNMERVTVAYVKARGGLAPTAMGFYYHQILVGGISMIVLGIPAALVGATVPLWIQVLSDSGAALGNRVGRLLTWNTLGAVVGVILTGFVLMPVLGLRGSLGLLASLLAGIGVAVAWTEGQKKLAAAGVGVIAMLLAVMALGGESWRQVFSYGVFRYRHGDQIEDSLKRRREYISIPFYEDAADATVSVETSTRPAETNQFVLRINGKPDASTKGDLSTQYLVAHLPLLALPDAKDVFMLGFGSGITGGAALGHPIEQLVLAENCSPVLRAGKWFEPWNRGVLTDRRTRLRIEDARTVLKLSPQLYDVVICEPSNPWVAGVGNVFS
;
A
#
# COMPACT_ATOMS: atom_id res chain seq x y z
N MET A 1 -18.65 -17.00 -28.75
CA MET A 1 -18.71 -17.34 -27.31
C MET A 1 -17.32 -17.43 -26.65
N ILE A 2 -16.40 -18.29 -27.13
CA ILE A 2 -15.07 -18.48 -26.51
C ILE A 2 -14.23 -17.19 -26.41
N ARG A 3 -14.31 -16.29 -27.40
CA ARG A 3 -13.61 -14.99 -27.41
C ARG A 3 -14.01 -14.03 -26.27
N ALA A 4 -15.20 -14.19 -25.68
CA ALA A 4 -15.66 -13.38 -24.55
C ALA A 4 -15.42 -14.06 -23.19
N LEU A 5 -15.32 -15.39 -23.18
CA LEU A 5 -15.14 -16.18 -21.97
C LEU A 5 -13.74 -16.04 -21.37
N VAL A 6 -12.68 -16.04 -22.18
CA VAL A 6 -11.29 -15.91 -21.68
C VAL A 6 -11.04 -14.56 -20.99
N PRO A 7 -11.47 -13.39 -21.56
CA PRO A 7 -11.38 -12.12 -20.84
C PRO A 7 -12.17 -12.13 -19.52
N PHE A 8 -13.34 -12.77 -19.47
CA PHE A 8 -14.12 -12.89 -18.24
C PHE A 8 -13.40 -13.75 -17.18
N LEU A 9 -12.80 -14.88 -17.58
CA LEU A 9 -11.95 -15.68 -16.69
C LEU A 9 -10.78 -14.86 -16.13
N PHE A 10 -10.22 -13.96 -16.95
CA PHE A 10 -9.12 -13.11 -16.54
C PHE A 10 -9.56 -11.97 -15.59
N PHE A 11 -10.76 -11.42 -15.81
CA PHE A 11 -11.41 -10.54 -14.84
C PHE A 11 -11.59 -11.23 -13.48
N CYS A 12 -12.11 -12.46 -13.48
CA CYS A 12 -12.29 -13.23 -12.24
C CYS A 12 -10.94 -13.56 -11.58
N SER A 13 -9.90 -13.92 -12.35
CA SER A 13 -8.55 -14.15 -11.83
C SER A 13 -8.00 -12.89 -11.15
N GLY A 14 -8.07 -11.73 -11.80
CA GLY A 14 -7.70 -10.44 -11.20
C GLY A 14 -8.48 -10.14 -9.91
N ALA A 15 -9.79 -10.44 -9.88
CA ALA A 15 -10.61 -10.29 -8.68
C ALA A 15 -10.13 -11.19 -7.55
N THR A 16 -9.88 -12.47 -7.81
CA THR A 16 -9.38 -13.41 -6.79
C THR A 16 -8.03 -12.98 -6.23
N ALA A 17 -7.10 -12.53 -7.09
CA ALA A 17 -5.77 -12.07 -6.68
C ALA A 17 -5.84 -10.95 -5.63
N LEU A 18 -6.72 -9.97 -5.83
CA LEU A 18 -6.86 -8.84 -4.88
C LEU A 18 -7.68 -9.20 -3.65
N VAL A 19 -8.63 -10.13 -3.74
CA VAL A 19 -9.27 -10.70 -2.54
C VAL A 19 -8.21 -11.38 -1.67
N TYR A 20 -7.29 -12.15 -2.26
CA TYR A 20 -6.18 -12.75 -1.52
C TYR A 20 -5.25 -11.73 -0.91
N GLU A 21 -4.88 -10.67 -1.62
CA GLU A 21 -4.03 -9.60 -1.06
C GLU A 21 -4.68 -8.96 0.18
N VAL A 22 -5.97 -8.64 0.12
CA VAL A 22 -6.73 -8.08 1.26
C VAL A 22 -6.85 -9.07 2.42
N ILE A 23 -7.05 -10.36 2.15
CA ILE A 23 -7.20 -11.38 3.21
C ILE A 23 -5.85 -11.73 3.83
N TRP A 24 -4.81 -11.97 3.02
CA TRP A 24 -3.49 -12.36 3.49
C TRP A 24 -2.78 -11.24 4.25
N SER A 25 -2.97 -9.98 3.86
CA SER A 25 -2.49 -8.83 4.64
C SER A 25 -3.10 -8.79 6.05
N ARG A 26 -4.37 -9.20 6.20
CA ARG A 26 -5.00 -9.34 7.53
C ARG A 26 -4.43 -10.50 8.33
N TYR A 27 -4.28 -11.68 7.72
CA TYR A 27 -3.64 -12.82 8.38
C TYR A 27 -2.26 -12.45 8.94
N LEU A 28 -1.41 -11.83 8.11
CA LEU A 28 -0.07 -11.45 8.51
C LEU A 28 -0.07 -10.31 9.54
N GLY A 29 -1.01 -9.36 9.46
CA GLY A 29 -1.21 -8.35 10.50
C GLY A 29 -1.61 -8.93 11.86
N LEU A 30 -2.36 -10.04 11.88
CA LEU A 30 -2.70 -10.76 13.12
C LEU A 30 -1.52 -11.53 13.72
N MET A 31 -0.61 -12.03 12.86
CA MET A 31 0.57 -12.78 13.30
C MET A 31 1.72 -11.87 13.75
N PHE A 32 2.02 -10.81 13.00
CA PHE A 32 3.18 -9.95 13.21
C PHE A 32 2.90 -8.66 13.98
N GLY A 33 1.63 -8.36 14.29
CA GLY A 33 1.20 -7.07 14.79
C GLY A 33 0.90 -6.07 13.67
N SER A 34 0.18 -5.00 13.99
CA SER A 34 -0.26 -4.00 13.01
C SER A 34 0.78 -2.89 12.79
N THR A 35 2.00 -3.27 12.45
CA THR A 35 3.05 -2.31 12.09
C THR A 35 3.09 -2.10 10.58
N ILE A 36 3.41 -0.87 10.13
CA ILE A 36 3.53 -0.58 8.70
C ILE A 36 4.75 -1.26 8.09
N GLN A 37 5.76 -1.59 8.91
CA GLN A 37 6.87 -2.44 8.52
C GLN A 37 6.39 -3.83 8.07
N ALA A 38 5.50 -4.46 8.85
CA ALA A 38 4.93 -5.75 8.47
C ALA A 38 4.16 -5.64 7.15
N GLN A 39 3.30 -4.64 6.99
CA GLN A 39 2.53 -4.42 5.75
C GLN A 39 3.43 -4.16 4.54
N THR A 40 4.51 -3.39 4.72
CA THR A 40 5.48 -3.07 3.67
C THR A 40 6.24 -4.33 3.25
N ILE A 41 6.59 -5.21 4.19
CA ILE A 41 7.17 -6.52 3.91
C ILE A 41 6.17 -7.40 3.14
N VAL A 42 4.91 -7.47 3.57
CA VAL A 42 3.86 -8.24 2.86
C VAL A 42 3.77 -7.81 1.40
N LEU A 43 3.66 -6.51 1.16
CA LEU A 43 3.56 -5.95 -0.18
C LEU A 43 4.83 -6.21 -1.01
N ALA A 44 6.01 -6.04 -0.40
CA ALA A 44 7.30 -6.33 -1.04
C ALA A 44 7.45 -7.81 -1.41
N VAL A 45 7.03 -8.73 -0.55
CA VAL A 45 7.06 -10.18 -0.82
C VAL A 45 6.06 -10.54 -1.90
N PHE A 46 4.84 -9.99 -1.84
CA PHE A 46 3.79 -10.24 -2.83
C PHE A 46 4.25 -9.81 -4.22
N MET A 47 4.78 -8.59 -4.33
CA MET A 47 5.36 -8.09 -5.58
C MET A 47 6.63 -8.84 -5.98
N GLY A 48 7.51 -9.17 -5.04
CA GLY A 48 8.71 -9.97 -5.32
C GLY A 48 8.37 -11.32 -5.94
N GLY A 49 7.34 -12.01 -5.43
CA GLY A 49 6.84 -13.25 -6.00
C GLY A 49 6.23 -13.05 -7.39
N LEU A 50 5.41 -12.03 -7.60
CA LEU A 50 4.90 -11.68 -8.93
C LEU A 50 6.03 -11.44 -9.94
N ALA A 51 7.10 -10.72 -9.54
CA ALA A 51 8.27 -10.47 -10.39
C ALA A 51 8.99 -11.77 -10.77
N LEU A 52 9.19 -12.67 -9.79
CA LEU A 52 9.81 -13.97 -10.03
C LEU A 52 8.93 -14.85 -10.93
N GLY A 53 7.62 -14.85 -10.71
CA GLY A 53 6.63 -15.51 -11.56
C GLY A 53 6.67 -15.03 -13.00
N ASN A 54 6.61 -13.70 -13.20
CA ASN A 54 6.72 -13.05 -14.50
C ASN A 54 7.99 -13.49 -15.26
N ARG A 55 9.12 -13.61 -14.54
CA ARG A 55 10.41 -14.03 -15.11
C ARG A 55 10.44 -15.50 -15.48
N VAL A 56 9.96 -16.37 -14.60
CA VAL A 56 10.00 -17.84 -14.74
C VAL A 56 9.02 -18.28 -15.82
N PHE A 57 7.76 -17.87 -15.72
CA PHE A 57 6.74 -18.21 -16.69
C PHE A 57 6.91 -17.45 -17.99
N GLY A 58 7.40 -16.20 -18.00
CA GLY A 58 7.71 -15.51 -19.25
C GLY A 58 8.78 -16.21 -20.08
N LYS A 59 9.80 -16.82 -19.47
CA LYS A 59 10.79 -17.64 -20.19
C LYS A 59 10.21 -18.94 -20.74
N ARG A 60 9.29 -19.55 -19.99
CA ARG A 60 8.76 -20.89 -20.27
C ARG A 60 7.45 -20.85 -21.07
N SER A 61 6.77 -19.72 -21.12
CA SER A 61 5.44 -19.57 -21.72
C SER A 61 5.42 -20.03 -23.18
N ASP A 62 6.50 -19.74 -23.89
CA ASP A 62 6.64 -20.04 -25.32
C ASP A 62 6.92 -21.53 -25.58
N LEU A 63 7.38 -22.28 -24.57
CA LEU A 63 7.61 -23.73 -24.64
C LEU A 63 6.33 -24.53 -24.45
N PHE A 64 5.27 -23.95 -23.86
CA PHE A 64 4.02 -24.68 -23.66
C PHE A 64 3.27 -24.84 -24.98
N HIS A 65 2.96 -26.07 -25.35
CA HIS A 65 2.11 -26.37 -26.51
C HIS A 65 0.71 -25.77 -26.37
N GLN A 66 0.14 -25.80 -25.17
CA GLN A 66 -1.18 -25.24 -24.85
C GLN A 66 -1.09 -24.21 -23.70
N PRO A 67 -0.77 -22.93 -23.98
CA PRO A 67 -0.57 -21.91 -22.93
C PRO A 67 -1.84 -21.63 -22.11
N LEU A 68 -3.03 -21.79 -22.70
CA LEU A 68 -4.30 -21.63 -21.98
C LEU A 68 -4.56 -22.77 -20.98
N ALA A 69 -4.18 -24.01 -21.31
CA ALA A 69 -4.22 -25.11 -20.35
C ALA A 69 -3.19 -24.91 -19.22
N ALA A 70 -1.98 -24.44 -19.55
CA ALA A 70 -0.96 -24.09 -18.55
C ALA A 70 -1.47 -23.00 -17.59
N TYR A 71 -2.13 -21.96 -18.10
CA TYR A 71 -2.82 -20.96 -17.28
C TYR A 71 -3.85 -21.61 -16.37
N GLY A 72 -4.67 -22.53 -16.89
CA GLY A 72 -5.68 -23.21 -16.07
C GLY A 72 -5.10 -24.09 -14.96
N TYR A 73 -3.97 -24.79 -15.19
CA TYR A 73 -3.27 -25.52 -14.13
C TYR A 73 -2.69 -24.59 -13.07
N VAL A 74 -2.14 -23.45 -13.47
CA VAL A 74 -1.63 -22.42 -12.55
C VAL A 74 -2.76 -21.89 -11.66
N GLU A 75 -3.94 -21.60 -12.22
CA GLU A 75 -5.12 -21.17 -11.47
C GLU A 75 -5.60 -22.24 -10.47
N ILE A 76 -5.64 -23.52 -10.86
CA ILE A 76 -5.98 -24.61 -9.92
C ILE A 76 -4.97 -24.68 -8.77
N LEU A 77 -3.67 -24.57 -9.05
CA LEU A 77 -2.64 -24.62 -8.02
C LEU A 77 -2.72 -23.43 -7.05
N ILE A 78 -3.04 -22.22 -7.55
CA ILE A 78 -3.33 -21.06 -6.72
C ILE A 78 -4.52 -21.34 -5.81
N GLY A 79 -5.63 -21.86 -6.36
CA GLY A 79 -6.82 -22.21 -5.60
C GLY A 79 -6.53 -23.26 -4.52
N LEU A 80 -5.84 -24.35 -4.86
CA LEU A 80 -5.45 -25.38 -3.89
C LEU A 80 -4.57 -24.81 -2.77
N TYR A 81 -3.58 -24.00 -3.10
CA TYR A 81 -2.75 -23.34 -2.10
C TYR A 81 -3.57 -22.43 -1.18
N ALA A 82 -4.44 -21.60 -1.77
CA ALA A 82 -5.28 -20.67 -1.04
C ALA A 82 -6.29 -21.38 -0.12
N PHE A 83 -6.83 -22.54 -0.53
CA PHE A 83 -7.75 -23.33 0.26
C PHE A 83 -7.12 -23.81 1.58
N PHE A 84 -5.85 -24.21 1.54
CA PHE A 84 -5.06 -24.65 2.70
C PHE A 84 -4.26 -23.52 3.37
N PHE A 85 -4.42 -22.28 2.92
CA PHE A 85 -3.64 -21.15 3.43
C PHE A 85 -3.77 -20.97 4.96
N HIS A 86 -4.98 -21.17 5.50
CA HIS A 86 -5.21 -21.07 6.94
C HIS A 86 -4.39 -22.11 7.73
N ASN A 87 -4.22 -23.33 7.21
CA ASN A 87 -3.41 -24.36 7.83
C ASN A 87 -1.93 -23.99 7.79
N PHE A 88 -1.44 -23.49 6.66
CA PHE A 88 -0.05 -23.01 6.53
C PHE A 88 0.20 -21.83 7.47
N PHE A 89 -0.75 -20.90 7.57
CA PHE A 89 -0.72 -19.80 8.51
C PHE A 89 -0.63 -20.31 9.95
N GLY A 90 -1.48 -21.25 10.38
CA GLY A 90 -1.44 -21.81 11.73
C GLY A 90 -0.11 -22.50 12.06
N LEU A 91 0.54 -23.14 11.07
CA LEU A 91 1.88 -23.70 11.23
C LEU A 91 2.94 -22.59 11.37
N ALA A 92 2.90 -21.59 10.49
CA ALA A 92 3.81 -20.45 10.54
C ALA A 92 3.68 -19.66 11.84
N ASP A 93 2.47 -19.55 12.38
CA ASP A 93 2.19 -18.87 13.64
C ASP A 93 2.82 -19.60 14.84
N ARG A 94 2.71 -20.93 14.89
CA ARG A 94 3.39 -21.74 15.91
C ARG A 94 4.91 -21.63 15.80
N LEU A 95 5.45 -21.61 14.58
CA LEU A 95 6.88 -21.40 14.34
C LEU A 95 7.30 -19.99 14.78
N PHE A 96 6.47 -18.98 14.51
CA PHE A 96 6.70 -17.60 14.94
C PHE A 96 6.79 -17.51 16.47
N VAL A 97 5.85 -18.13 17.19
CA VAL A 97 5.89 -18.15 18.67
C VAL A 97 7.14 -18.87 19.17
N LYS A 98 7.42 -20.07 18.66
CA LYS A 98 8.54 -20.90 19.12
C LYS A 98 9.91 -20.25 18.86
N ALA A 99 10.11 -19.66 17.69
CA ALA A 99 11.38 -19.02 17.31
C ALA A 99 11.47 -17.57 17.79
N GLY A 100 10.35 -16.86 17.87
CA GLY A 100 10.27 -15.44 18.21
C GLY A 100 10.45 -15.16 19.69
N ALA A 101 10.09 -16.09 20.58
CA ALA A 101 10.22 -15.92 22.03
C ALA A 101 11.64 -15.52 22.47
N GLY A 102 12.67 -16.15 21.91
CA GLY A 102 14.08 -15.82 22.20
C GLY A 102 14.61 -14.59 21.45
N LEU A 103 13.85 -14.06 20.48
CA LEU A 103 14.25 -12.93 19.64
C LEU A 103 13.56 -11.62 20.04
N LEU A 104 12.73 -11.62 21.08
CA LEU A 104 11.97 -10.45 21.52
C LEU A 104 12.87 -9.26 21.90
N ASP A 105 14.06 -9.52 22.45
CA ASP A 105 15.06 -8.49 22.77
C ASP A 105 15.83 -7.99 21.53
N HIS A 106 15.72 -8.68 20.39
CA HIS A 106 16.50 -8.46 19.17
C HIS A 106 15.59 -8.04 18.00
N GLY A 107 15.14 -6.78 18.00
CA GLY A 107 14.15 -6.28 17.03
C GLY A 107 14.50 -6.54 15.56
N THR A 108 15.77 -6.45 15.18
CA THR A 108 16.22 -6.76 13.80
C THR A 108 16.09 -8.24 13.47
N ALA A 109 16.48 -9.13 14.38
CA ALA A 109 16.35 -10.57 14.20
C ALA A 109 14.87 -11.00 14.16
N LEU A 110 14.02 -10.39 14.99
CA LEU A 110 12.58 -10.59 14.96
C LEU A 110 11.98 -10.14 13.62
N LEU A 111 12.41 -8.99 13.09
CA LEU A 111 11.99 -8.51 11.77
C LEU A 111 12.42 -9.47 10.65
N VAL A 112 13.62 -10.03 10.72
CA VAL A 112 14.11 -11.05 9.78
C VAL A 112 13.25 -12.32 9.86
N LEU A 113 12.89 -12.77 11.06
CA LEU A 113 11.98 -13.92 11.24
C LEU A 113 10.60 -13.63 10.64
N LYS A 114 10.01 -12.47 10.93
CA LYS A 114 8.74 -12.02 10.34
C LYS A 114 8.82 -12.04 8.80
N SER A 115 9.91 -11.50 8.25
CA SER A 115 10.16 -11.47 6.79
C SER A 115 10.27 -12.87 6.19
N PHE A 116 11.02 -13.76 6.84
CA PHE A 116 11.20 -15.14 6.37
C PHE A 116 9.88 -15.92 6.35
N LEU A 117 9.06 -15.80 7.39
CA LEU A 117 7.76 -16.44 7.46
C LEU A 117 6.77 -15.85 6.43
N ALA A 118 6.79 -14.53 6.22
CA ALA A 118 6.00 -13.88 5.18
C ALA A 118 6.37 -14.40 3.78
N VAL A 119 7.68 -14.50 3.48
CA VAL A 119 8.20 -15.08 2.23
C VAL A 119 7.74 -16.53 2.09
N GLY A 120 7.87 -17.36 3.12
CA GLY A 120 7.46 -18.76 3.08
C GLY A 120 5.97 -18.96 2.77
N LEU A 121 5.11 -18.08 3.31
CA LEU A 121 3.66 -18.15 3.11
C LEU A 121 3.19 -17.56 1.77
N LEU A 122 3.86 -16.52 1.25
CA LEU A 122 3.35 -15.77 0.11
C LEU A 122 4.08 -16.04 -1.18
N LEU A 123 5.36 -16.46 -1.17
CA LEU A 123 6.16 -16.57 -2.38
C LEU A 123 5.58 -17.59 -3.38
N ALA A 124 5.13 -18.75 -2.89
CA ALA A 124 4.60 -19.81 -3.75
C ALA A 124 3.34 -19.36 -4.53
N PRO A 125 2.26 -18.87 -3.90
CA PRO A 125 1.07 -18.45 -4.64
C PRO A 125 1.32 -17.21 -5.50
N THR A 126 2.15 -16.26 -5.05
CA THR A 126 2.41 -15.02 -5.79
C THR A 126 3.32 -15.25 -7.00
N LEU A 127 4.25 -16.20 -6.92
CA LEU A 127 5.00 -16.69 -8.08
C LEU A 127 4.06 -17.29 -9.15
N LEU A 128 3.08 -18.08 -8.73
CA LEU A 128 2.08 -18.64 -9.65
C LEU A 128 1.21 -17.53 -10.27
N MET A 129 0.74 -16.58 -9.46
CA MET A 129 -0.03 -15.42 -9.93
C MET A 129 0.75 -14.59 -10.96
N GLY A 130 2.06 -14.41 -10.75
CA GLY A 130 2.94 -13.72 -11.71
C GLY A 130 3.06 -14.44 -13.06
N GLY A 131 2.71 -15.73 -13.13
CA GLY A 131 2.73 -16.50 -14.37
C GLY A 131 1.51 -16.32 -15.28
N THR A 132 0.41 -15.78 -14.76
CA THR A 132 -0.88 -15.70 -15.46
C THR A 132 -0.83 -14.82 -16.72
N LEU A 133 -0.31 -13.59 -16.59
CA LEU A 133 -0.18 -12.63 -17.69
C LEU A 133 0.75 -13.11 -18.81
N PRO A 134 1.98 -13.60 -18.55
CA PRO A 134 2.85 -14.12 -19.61
C PRO A 134 2.25 -15.29 -20.39
N LEU A 135 1.56 -16.22 -19.71
CA LEU A 135 0.91 -17.38 -20.36
C LEU A 135 -0.22 -16.93 -21.29
N LEU A 136 -1.04 -15.99 -20.85
CA LEU A 136 -2.12 -15.42 -21.67
C LEU A 136 -1.58 -14.59 -22.84
N ALA A 137 -0.50 -13.83 -22.64
CA ALA A 137 0.16 -13.08 -23.71
C ALA A 137 0.66 -14.01 -24.82
N THR A 138 1.26 -15.15 -24.49
CA THR A 138 1.65 -16.17 -25.48
C THR A 138 0.43 -16.77 -26.20
N TRP A 139 -0.68 -17.05 -25.49
CA TRP A 139 -1.91 -17.54 -26.13
C TRP A 139 -2.53 -16.50 -27.09
N LEU A 140 -2.50 -15.22 -26.72
CA LEU A 140 -2.97 -14.10 -27.54
C LEU A 140 -2.13 -13.94 -28.81
N GLN A 141 -0.81 -14.00 -28.70
CA GLN A 141 0.10 -13.94 -29.85
C GLN A 141 -0.20 -15.04 -30.87
N ARG A 142 -0.48 -16.25 -30.40
CA ARG A 142 -0.88 -17.39 -31.26
C ARG A 142 -2.28 -17.25 -31.85
N SER A 143 -3.06 -16.24 -31.44
CA SER A 143 -4.48 -16.08 -31.80
C SER A 143 -4.81 -14.94 -32.74
N GLY A 144 -3.83 -14.12 -33.15
CA GLY A 144 -4.00 -13.16 -34.24
C GLY A 144 -3.01 -12.00 -34.23
N SER A 145 -3.11 -11.15 -35.25
CA SER A 145 -2.19 -10.03 -35.54
C SER A 145 -2.32 -8.82 -34.61
N GLU A 146 -3.36 -8.72 -33.77
CA GLU A 146 -3.57 -7.60 -32.83
C GLU A 146 -3.05 -7.87 -31.40
N ALA A 147 -2.03 -8.72 -31.25
CA ALA A 147 -1.55 -9.24 -29.96
C ALA A 147 -1.16 -8.13 -28.95
N GLY A 148 -0.52 -7.05 -29.40
CA GLY A 148 -0.13 -5.93 -28.51
C GLY A 148 -1.32 -5.14 -27.97
N ARG A 149 -2.31 -4.83 -28.82
CA ARG A 149 -3.54 -4.12 -28.44
C ARG A 149 -4.39 -4.97 -27.48
N LEU A 150 -4.54 -6.26 -27.79
CA LEU A 150 -5.28 -7.19 -26.95
C LEU A 150 -4.56 -7.44 -25.62
N SER A 151 -3.23 -7.47 -25.58
CA SER A 151 -2.48 -7.58 -24.31
C SER A 151 -2.75 -6.38 -23.38
N ALA A 152 -2.81 -5.16 -23.93
CA ALA A 152 -3.19 -3.98 -23.15
C ALA A 152 -4.65 -4.04 -22.65
N ALA A 153 -5.58 -4.53 -23.49
CA ALA A 153 -6.97 -4.72 -23.09
C ALA A 153 -7.13 -5.78 -21.99
N PHE A 154 -6.38 -6.89 -22.07
CA PHE A 154 -6.38 -7.92 -21.04
C PHE A 154 -5.84 -7.37 -19.72
N TYR A 155 -4.72 -6.63 -19.75
CA TYR A 155 -4.19 -5.98 -18.55
C TYR A 155 -5.24 -5.05 -17.90
N ALA A 156 -5.96 -4.25 -18.70
CA ALA A 156 -7.06 -3.42 -18.19
C ALA A 156 -8.21 -4.23 -17.59
N ILE A 157 -8.62 -5.34 -18.22
CA ILE A 157 -9.67 -6.23 -17.70
C ILE A 157 -9.27 -6.88 -16.38
N ASN A 158 -8.01 -7.30 -16.25
CA ASN A 158 -7.48 -7.80 -14.99
C ASN A 158 -7.44 -6.73 -13.90
N SER A 159 -7.03 -5.50 -14.24
CA SER A 159 -7.10 -4.38 -13.30
C SER A 159 -8.54 -4.07 -12.88
N LEU A 160 -9.53 -4.17 -13.77
CA LEU A 160 -10.95 -4.04 -13.40
C LEU A 160 -11.41 -5.17 -12.49
N GLY A 161 -10.97 -6.40 -12.77
CA GLY A 161 -11.15 -7.55 -11.89
C GLY A 161 -10.59 -7.27 -10.50
N ALA A 162 -9.35 -6.81 -10.43
CA ALA A 162 -8.66 -6.43 -9.21
C ALA A 162 -9.41 -5.36 -8.38
N VAL A 163 -10.01 -4.36 -9.04
CA VAL A 163 -10.90 -3.38 -8.36
C VAL A 163 -12.12 -4.06 -7.77
N ALA A 164 -12.79 -4.93 -8.53
CA ALA A 164 -13.93 -5.70 -8.02
C ALA A 164 -13.55 -6.63 -6.87
N GLY A 165 -12.38 -7.26 -6.95
CA GLY A 165 -11.82 -8.10 -5.89
C GLY A 165 -11.52 -7.31 -4.61
N SER A 166 -10.91 -6.13 -4.75
CA SER A 166 -10.64 -5.22 -3.63
C SER A 166 -11.94 -4.75 -2.95
N PHE A 167 -12.98 -4.46 -3.75
CA PHE A 167 -14.31 -4.16 -3.24
C PHE A 167 -14.91 -5.35 -2.46
N LEU A 168 -14.94 -6.54 -3.08
CA LEU A 168 -15.52 -7.73 -2.47
C LEU A 168 -14.76 -8.13 -1.20
N GLY A 169 -13.44 -8.18 -1.23
CA GLY A 169 -12.61 -8.48 -0.06
C GLY A 169 -12.72 -7.44 1.05
N GLY A 170 -12.73 -6.14 0.68
CA GLY A 170 -12.75 -5.03 1.64
C GLY A 170 -14.11 -4.77 2.30
N PHE A 171 -15.21 -4.98 1.57
CA PHE A 171 -16.56 -4.58 2.01
C PHE A 171 -17.51 -5.74 2.29
N VAL A 172 -17.33 -6.89 1.63
CA VAL A 172 -18.33 -7.96 1.60
C VAL A 172 -17.80 -9.25 2.23
N LEU A 173 -16.83 -9.90 1.57
CA LEU A 173 -16.41 -11.26 1.90
C LEU A 173 -15.88 -11.38 3.34
N VAL A 174 -14.97 -10.50 3.77
CA VAL A 174 -14.42 -10.57 5.12
C VAL A 174 -15.47 -10.25 6.18
N ARG A 175 -16.40 -9.35 5.89
CA ARG A 175 -17.47 -8.95 6.82
C ARG A 175 -18.50 -10.06 7.01
N GLU A 176 -18.96 -10.67 5.92
CA GLU A 176 -20.06 -11.64 5.94
C GLU A 176 -19.59 -13.08 6.21
N LEU A 177 -18.40 -13.45 5.72
CA LEU A 177 -17.91 -14.84 5.77
C LEU A 177 -16.75 -15.04 6.76
N GLY A 178 -16.09 -13.96 7.21
CA GLY A 178 -14.84 -14.05 7.96
C GLY A 178 -13.65 -14.46 7.08
N LEU A 179 -12.44 -14.52 7.69
CA LEU A 179 -11.19 -14.73 6.94
C LEU A 179 -11.06 -16.14 6.31
N LEU A 180 -11.46 -17.19 7.03
CA LEU A 180 -11.33 -18.58 6.58
C LEU A 180 -12.26 -18.88 5.41
N SER A 181 -13.56 -18.65 5.59
CA SER A 181 -14.55 -18.96 4.56
C SER A 181 -14.37 -18.07 3.32
N ALA A 182 -13.95 -16.81 3.49
CA ALA A 182 -13.64 -15.94 2.36
C ALA A 182 -12.46 -16.46 1.52
N VAL A 183 -11.36 -16.91 2.15
CA VAL A 183 -10.20 -17.44 1.39
C VAL A 183 -10.55 -18.75 0.68
N GLN A 184 -11.32 -19.62 1.32
CA GLN A 184 -11.76 -20.89 0.74
C GLN A 184 -12.78 -20.70 -0.40
N ALA A 185 -13.74 -19.78 -0.26
CA ALA A 185 -14.68 -19.46 -1.35
C ALA A 185 -13.94 -18.89 -2.58
N THR A 186 -12.97 -18.02 -2.35
CA THR A 186 -12.12 -17.46 -3.41
C THR A 186 -11.27 -18.55 -4.07
N ALA A 187 -10.74 -19.50 -3.27
CA ALA A 187 -10.00 -20.66 -3.77
C ALA A 187 -10.80 -21.54 -4.72
N LEU A 188 -12.07 -21.81 -4.38
CA LEU A 188 -12.97 -22.58 -5.24
C LEU A 188 -13.22 -21.86 -6.58
N LEU A 189 -13.29 -20.52 -6.57
CA LEU A 189 -13.40 -19.73 -7.80
C LEU A 189 -12.14 -19.87 -8.68
N ASN A 190 -10.93 -19.87 -8.13
CA ASN A 190 -9.71 -20.14 -8.92
C ASN A 190 -9.70 -21.54 -9.53
N VAL A 191 -10.14 -22.56 -8.78
CA VAL A 191 -10.28 -23.92 -9.33
C VAL A 191 -11.27 -23.94 -10.50
N LEU A 192 -12.41 -23.26 -10.36
CA LEU A 192 -13.40 -23.14 -11.44
C LEU A 192 -12.83 -22.42 -12.67
N ILE A 193 -12.10 -21.32 -12.48
CA ILE A 193 -11.39 -20.61 -13.55
C ILE A 193 -10.42 -21.55 -14.27
N GLY A 194 -9.65 -22.33 -13.51
CA GLY A 194 -8.66 -23.22 -14.09
C GLY A 194 -9.26 -24.40 -14.85
N VAL A 195 -10.29 -25.05 -14.31
CA VAL A 195 -11.02 -26.14 -14.97
C VAL A 195 -11.68 -25.64 -16.26
N THR A 196 -12.30 -24.47 -16.24
CA THR A 196 -12.93 -23.88 -17.44
C THR A 196 -11.89 -23.50 -18.50
N ALA A 197 -10.75 -22.94 -18.12
CA ALA A 197 -9.66 -22.63 -19.04
C ALA A 197 -9.08 -23.89 -19.72
N ILE A 198 -8.87 -24.98 -18.96
CA ILE A 198 -8.44 -26.28 -19.51
C ILE A 198 -9.49 -26.83 -20.47
N GLY A 199 -10.78 -26.77 -20.11
CA GLY A 199 -11.87 -27.21 -20.98
C GLY A 199 -11.93 -26.46 -22.32
N ILE A 200 -11.72 -25.13 -22.29
CA ILE A 200 -11.63 -24.31 -23.51
C ILE A 200 -10.38 -24.69 -24.32
N SER A 201 -9.25 -24.88 -23.67
CA SER A 201 -7.98 -25.23 -24.33
C SER A 201 -8.08 -26.56 -25.07
N ARG A 202 -8.70 -27.59 -24.45
CA ARG A 202 -8.91 -28.89 -25.09
C ARG A 202 -9.76 -28.79 -26.35
N ARG A 203 -10.86 -28.01 -26.31
CA ARG A 203 -11.72 -27.76 -27.48
C ARG A 203 -11.03 -26.98 -28.62
N GLN A 204 -10.00 -26.18 -28.31
CA GLN A 204 -9.21 -25.46 -29.31
C GLN A 204 -8.03 -26.28 -29.86
N GLY A 205 -7.49 -27.20 -29.07
CA GLY A 205 -6.36 -28.05 -29.43
C GLY A 205 -6.62 -28.90 -30.67
N ASP A 206 -7.85 -29.39 -30.83
CA ASP A 206 -8.27 -30.22 -31.98
C ASP A 206 -8.34 -29.44 -33.30
N SER A 207 -8.47 -28.10 -33.27
CA SER A 207 -8.58 -27.27 -34.48
C SER A 207 -7.25 -26.64 -34.93
N ARG A 208 -6.18 -26.70 -34.12
CA ARG A 208 -4.95 -25.91 -34.34
C ARG A 208 -3.68 -26.72 -34.61
N ALA A 209 -3.74 -28.05 -34.48
CA ALA A 209 -2.62 -28.93 -34.81
C ALA A 209 -2.18 -28.87 -36.29
N GLN A 210 -2.99 -28.26 -37.18
CA GLN A 210 -2.71 -28.18 -38.62
C GLN A 210 -2.01 -26.88 -39.10
N GLU A 211 -1.89 -25.81 -38.29
CA GLU A 211 -1.38 -24.50 -38.77
C GLU A 211 0.06 -24.14 -38.30
N THR A 212 0.73 -24.96 -37.48
CA THR A 212 1.95 -24.54 -36.75
C THR A 212 3.28 -24.77 -37.49
N GLN A 213 3.27 -25.12 -38.78
CA GLN A 213 4.50 -25.24 -39.58
C GLN A 213 4.63 -24.08 -40.59
N ALA A 214 5.18 -22.94 -40.15
CA ALA A 214 6.04 -22.06 -40.96
C ALA A 214 6.26 -20.70 -40.28
N VAL A 215 7.24 -20.61 -39.38
CA VAL A 215 8.02 -19.37 -39.22
C VAL A 215 9.48 -19.80 -39.09
N ARG A 216 10.23 -19.69 -40.19
CA ARG A 216 11.69 -19.85 -40.22
C ARG A 216 12.32 -18.61 -39.59
N ASP A 217 13.28 -18.83 -38.69
CA ASP A 217 14.22 -17.80 -38.25
C ASP A 217 15.13 -17.42 -39.43
N ASP A 218 15.17 -16.13 -39.77
CA ASP A 218 16.06 -15.57 -40.79
C ASP A 218 17.40 -15.15 -40.14
N PRO A 219 18.59 -15.54 -40.64
CA PRO A 219 19.88 -15.33 -39.97
C PRO A 219 20.43 -13.90 -40.00
N ALA A 220 19.69 -12.92 -40.52
CA ALA A 220 20.20 -11.56 -40.79
C ALA A 220 19.88 -10.56 -39.67
N ASP A 221 20.39 -10.73 -38.42
CA ASP A 221 19.98 -9.79 -37.35
C ASP A 221 21.00 -9.43 -36.26
N LEU A 222 22.31 -9.51 -36.49
CA LEU A 222 23.30 -9.19 -35.43
C LEU A 222 23.30 -7.70 -35.01
N LYS A 223 23.21 -6.74 -35.95
CA LYS A 223 23.18 -5.29 -35.63
C LYS A 223 21.82 -4.82 -35.08
N THR A 224 20.72 -5.31 -35.63
CA THR A 224 19.36 -5.04 -35.13
C THR A 224 19.15 -5.68 -33.76
N SER A 225 19.79 -6.81 -33.45
CA SER A 225 19.74 -7.43 -32.11
C SER A 225 20.38 -6.56 -31.03
N ALA A 226 21.43 -5.79 -31.34
CA ALA A 226 22.12 -4.93 -30.37
C ALA A 226 21.28 -3.68 -30.04
N LEU A 227 20.73 -3.00 -31.06
CA LEU A 227 19.80 -1.88 -30.89
C LEU A 227 18.51 -2.34 -30.18
N ARG A 228 18.01 -3.54 -30.51
CA ARG A 228 16.84 -4.16 -29.86
C ARG A 228 17.12 -4.50 -28.38
N ARG A 229 18.29 -5.09 -28.05
CA ARG A 229 18.70 -5.34 -26.66
C ARG A 229 18.81 -4.05 -25.87
N ARG A 230 19.38 -3.00 -26.46
CA ARG A 230 19.49 -1.68 -25.83
C ARG A 230 18.11 -1.07 -25.55
N ARG A 231 17.18 -1.13 -26.51
CA ARG A 231 15.79 -0.67 -26.31
C ARG A 231 15.06 -1.45 -25.22
N ILE A 232 15.22 -2.78 -25.16
CA ILE A 232 14.63 -3.61 -24.09
C ILE A 232 15.22 -3.26 -22.72
N MET A 233 16.53 -3.03 -22.64
CA MET A 233 17.19 -2.65 -21.39
C MET A 233 16.73 -1.26 -20.93
N ILE A 234 16.72 -0.28 -21.83
CA ILE A 234 16.25 1.08 -21.53
C ILE A 234 14.78 1.05 -21.11
N GLY A 235 13.91 0.41 -21.89
CA GLY A 235 12.48 0.28 -21.55
C GLY A 235 12.26 -0.45 -20.23
N GLY A 236 13.05 -1.49 -19.94
CA GLY A 236 13.05 -2.19 -18.66
C GLY A 236 13.41 -1.29 -17.49
N VAL A 237 14.53 -0.55 -17.58
CA VAL A 237 14.93 0.40 -16.53
C VAL A 237 13.89 1.51 -16.35
N LEU A 238 13.35 2.05 -17.45
CA LEU A 238 12.33 3.09 -17.42
C LEU A 238 11.08 2.62 -16.68
N VAL A 239 10.58 1.45 -17.06
CA VAL A 239 9.40 0.84 -16.43
C VAL A 239 9.68 0.42 -14.99
N ALA A 240 10.90 0.00 -14.64
CA ALA A 240 11.29 -0.23 -13.26
C ALA A 240 11.23 1.06 -12.43
N MET A 241 11.79 2.15 -12.95
CA MET A 241 11.77 3.44 -12.26
C MET A 241 10.34 3.97 -12.11
N THR A 242 9.51 3.90 -13.16
CA THR A 242 8.10 4.33 -13.06
C THR A 242 7.30 3.42 -12.13
N GLY A 243 7.53 2.10 -12.13
CA GLY A 243 6.92 1.16 -11.19
C GLY A 243 7.27 1.47 -9.73
N GLY A 244 8.55 1.76 -9.47
CA GLY A 244 9.02 2.16 -8.14
C GLY A 244 8.41 3.46 -7.65
N VAL A 245 8.37 4.48 -8.51
CA VAL A 245 7.76 5.76 -8.15
C VAL A 245 6.24 5.64 -8.02
N SER A 246 5.57 4.85 -8.86
CA SER A 246 4.13 4.60 -8.79
C SER A 246 3.73 3.97 -7.46
N MET A 247 4.44 2.93 -7.01
CA MET A 247 4.15 2.29 -5.72
C MET A 247 4.55 3.17 -4.53
N GLY A 248 5.63 3.94 -4.63
CA GLY A 248 5.95 4.95 -3.63
C GLY A 248 4.82 5.97 -3.48
N LEU A 249 4.25 6.43 -4.60
CA LEU A 249 3.11 7.37 -4.59
C LEU A 249 1.88 6.75 -3.96
N GLU A 250 1.59 5.47 -4.22
CA GLU A 250 0.50 4.74 -3.57
C GLU A 250 0.67 4.71 -2.04
N VAL A 251 1.86 4.34 -1.56
CA VAL A 251 2.16 4.25 -0.13
C VAL A 251 2.05 5.62 0.55
N VAL A 252 2.67 6.68 0.01
CA VAL A 252 2.63 8.00 0.66
C VAL A 252 1.23 8.63 0.56
N SER A 253 0.57 8.52 -0.58
CA SER A 253 -0.74 9.14 -0.77
C SER A 253 -1.83 8.41 0.02
N SER A 254 -1.75 7.08 0.19
CA SER A 254 -2.68 6.34 1.05
C SER A 254 -2.52 6.74 2.52
N ARG A 255 -1.27 6.92 3.00
CA ARG A 255 -0.99 7.49 4.33
C ARG A 255 -1.58 8.88 4.51
N LEU A 256 -1.37 9.75 3.52
CA LEU A 256 -1.86 11.11 3.56
C LEU A 256 -3.39 11.17 3.56
N LEU A 257 -4.06 10.41 2.68
CA LEU A 257 -5.52 10.36 2.62
C LEU A 257 -6.13 9.70 3.86
N ALA A 258 -5.42 8.78 4.52
CA ALA A 258 -5.85 8.24 5.82
C ALA A 258 -5.92 9.33 6.92
N LEU A 259 -5.10 10.38 6.85
CA LEU A 259 -5.21 11.56 7.74
C LEU A 259 -6.44 12.43 7.44
N VAL A 260 -6.98 12.33 6.21
CA VAL A 260 -8.15 13.11 5.77
C VAL A 260 -9.45 12.35 6.01
N PHE A 261 -9.52 11.08 5.61
CA PHE A 261 -10.73 10.24 5.68
C PHE A 261 -10.85 9.45 6.99
N GLY A 262 -9.74 9.26 7.70
CA GLY A 262 -9.62 8.36 8.85
C GLY A 262 -9.13 6.96 8.44
N GLY A 263 -8.39 6.29 9.35
CA GLY A 263 -7.81 4.98 9.14
C GLY A 263 -8.80 3.81 9.28
N SER A 264 -9.81 3.74 8.42
CA SER A 264 -10.75 2.60 8.39
C SER A 264 -10.36 1.56 7.33
N LEU A 265 -10.86 0.32 7.50
CA LEU A 265 -10.68 -0.76 6.53
C LEU A 265 -11.27 -0.40 5.16
N GLN A 266 -12.42 0.29 5.16
CA GLN A 266 -13.11 0.73 3.95
C GLN A 266 -12.34 1.83 3.22
N ALA A 267 -11.80 2.82 3.95
CA ALA A 267 -11.00 3.88 3.36
C ALA A 267 -9.75 3.30 2.68
N PHE A 268 -9.06 2.35 3.32
CA PHE A 268 -7.92 1.66 2.71
C PHE A 268 -8.30 0.93 1.42
N ALA A 269 -9.39 0.15 1.44
CA ALA A 269 -9.88 -0.53 0.24
C ALA A 269 -10.24 0.44 -0.89
N ILE A 270 -10.84 1.59 -0.57
CA ILE A 270 -11.17 2.62 -1.58
C ILE A 270 -9.92 3.25 -2.19
N MET A 271 -8.90 3.55 -1.39
CA MET A 271 -7.65 4.12 -1.90
C MET A 271 -6.94 3.14 -2.85
N LEU A 272 -6.86 1.86 -2.47
CA LEU A 272 -6.32 0.79 -3.32
C LEU A 272 -7.14 0.64 -4.61
N MET A 273 -8.47 0.59 -4.51
CA MET A 273 -9.36 0.55 -5.67
C MET A 273 -9.15 1.74 -6.60
N ALA A 274 -9.00 2.95 -6.07
CA ALA A 274 -8.81 4.14 -6.87
C ALA A 274 -7.49 4.11 -7.64
N PHE A 275 -6.42 3.66 -6.99
CA PHE A 275 -5.11 3.50 -7.60
C PHE A 275 -5.12 2.44 -8.72
N ILE A 276 -5.65 1.24 -8.45
CA ILE A 276 -5.73 0.15 -9.44
C ILE A 276 -6.67 0.53 -10.59
N LEU A 277 -7.81 1.17 -10.30
CA LEU A 277 -8.73 1.66 -11.32
C LEU A 277 -8.05 2.71 -12.20
N GLY A 278 -7.24 3.59 -11.61
CA GLY A 278 -6.35 4.50 -12.34
C GLY A 278 -5.47 3.75 -13.34
N ILE A 279 -4.66 2.79 -12.87
CA ILE A 279 -3.79 1.97 -13.73
C ILE A 279 -4.60 1.27 -14.84
N GLY A 280 -5.77 0.72 -14.50
CA GLY A 280 -6.68 0.06 -15.43
C GLY A 280 -7.21 1.01 -16.52
N LEU A 281 -7.65 2.21 -16.14
CA LEU A 281 -8.12 3.24 -17.07
C LEU A 281 -6.99 3.76 -17.97
N GLY A 282 -5.79 3.99 -17.42
CA GLY A 282 -4.60 4.32 -18.19
C GLY A 282 -4.28 3.25 -19.23
N SER A 283 -4.39 1.98 -18.84
CA SER A 283 -4.16 0.84 -19.73
C SER A 283 -5.23 0.70 -20.80
N ALA A 284 -6.50 0.91 -20.44
CA ALA A 284 -7.63 0.91 -21.38
C ALA A 284 -7.52 2.02 -22.42
N LEU A 285 -7.06 3.22 -22.02
CA LEU A 285 -6.82 4.34 -22.93
C LEU A 285 -5.80 3.95 -24.02
N ILE A 286 -4.70 3.31 -23.62
CA ILE A 286 -3.66 2.83 -24.53
C ILE A 286 -4.11 1.64 -25.39
N ALA A 287 -5.10 0.86 -24.93
CA ALA A 287 -5.69 -0.22 -25.71
C ALA A 287 -6.63 0.26 -26.84
N THR A 288 -6.99 1.55 -26.90
CA THR A 288 -7.85 2.10 -27.96
C THR A 288 -7.13 2.20 -29.31
N ARG A 289 -7.86 2.04 -30.43
CA ARG A 289 -7.31 2.21 -31.79
C ARG A 289 -6.72 3.60 -32.02
N ARG A 290 -7.26 4.63 -31.38
CA ARG A 290 -6.77 6.02 -31.49
C ARG A 290 -5.38 6.19 -30.86
N ALA A 291 -5.11 5.46 -29.77
CA ALA A 291 -3.82 5.47 -29.09
C ALA A 291 -2.69 4.83 -29.92
N GLN A 292 -2.98 4.10 -31.00
CA GLN A 292 -1.94 3.67 -31.94
C GLN A 292 -1.19 4.85 -32.58
N ARG A 293 -1.84 6.01 -32.72
CA ARG A 293 -1.18 7.24 -33.18
C ARG A 293 -0.25 7.86 -32.12
N TRP A 294 -0.37 7.43 -30.87
CA TRP A 294 0.39 7.92 -29.72
C TRP A 294 1.60 7.02 -29.39
N GLN A 295 1.93 6.05 -30.24
CA GLN A 295 2.99 5.05 -30.03
C GLN A 295 4.43 5.59 -30.10
N LYS A 296 4.63 6.92 -30.05
CA LYS A 296 5.95 7.53 -29.98
C LYS A 296 6.44 7.50 -28.53
N SER A 297 7.71 7.19 -28.30
CA SER A 297 8.31 7.22 -26.95
C SER A 297 8.11 8.56 -26.23
N GLY A 298 7.99 9.67 -26.99
CA GLY A 298 7.66 11.00 -26.46
C GLY A 298 6.30 11.11 -25.75
N THR A 299 5.34 10.22 -26.03
CA THR A 299 4.09 10.14 -25.26
C THR A 299 4.37 9.73 -23.80
N THR A 300 5.35 8.84 -23.57
CA THR A 300 5.78 8.46 -22.22
C THR A 300 6.30 9.68 -21.46
N ALA A 301 7.14 10.50 -22.11
CA ALA A 301 7.66 11.72 -21.50
C ALA A 301 6.54 12.69 -21.10
N TRP A 302 5.57 12.90 -21.99
CA TRP A 302 4.40 13.75 -21.73
C TRP A 302 3.57 13.23 -20.55
N LEU A 303 3.25 11.94 -20.52
CA LEU A 303 2.46 11.35 -19.44
C LEU A 303 3.14 11.49 -18.08
N LEU A 304 4.46 11.26 -18.01
CA LEU A 304 5.21 11.34 -16.76
C LEU A 304 5.36 12.79 -16.26
N ILE A 305 5.64 13.74 -17.15
CA ILE A 305 5.70 15.16 -16.78
C ILE A 305 4.31 15.65 -16.37
N LEU A 306 3.25 15.27 -17.07
CA LEU A 306 1.88 15.62 -16.71
C LEU A 306 1.48 15.03 -15.35
N ALA A 307 1.86 13.78 -15.06
CA ALA A 307 1.66 13.17 -13.75
C ALA A 307 2.37 13.95 -12.64
N ALA A 308 3.62 14.35 -12.87
CA ALA A 308 4.39 15.16 -11.92
C ALA A 308 3.76 16.55 -11.69
N VAL A 309 3.28 17.21 -12.74
CA VAL A 309 2.53 18.48 -12.64
C VAL A 309 1.25 18.28 -11.84
N TYR A 310 0.51 17.21 -12.11
CA TYR A 310 -0.74 16.91 -11.40
C TYR A 310 -0.50 16.68 -9.90
N ILE A 311 0.52 15.89 -9.55
CA ILE A 311 0.89 15.66 -8.16
C ILE A 311 1.38 16.96 -7.50
N GLY A 312 2.18 17.77 -8.19
CA GLY A 312 2.60 19.09 -7.70
C GLY A 312 1.44 20.04 -7.43
N PHE A 313 0.48 20.09 -8.36
CA PHE A 313 -0.76 20.84 -8.21
C PHE A 313 -1.55 20.36 -6.98
N PHE A 314 -1.63 19.03 -6.80
CA PHE A 314 -2.30 18.46 -5.64
C PHE A 314 -1.59 18.85 -4.34
N ILE A 315 -0.27 18.65 -4.22
CA ILE A 315 0.55 19.03 -3.05
C ILE A 315 0.28 20.49 -2.64
N PHE A 316 0.22 21.40 -3.61
CA PHE A 316 -0.04 22.82 -3.34
C PHE A 316 -1.48 23.08 -2.86
N ASN A 317 -2.47 22.35 -3.39
CA ASN A 317 -3.89 22.55 -3.10
C ASN A 317 -4.47 21.60 -2.05
N MET A 318 -3.66 20.77 -1.38
CA MET A 318 -4.14 19.75 -0.45
C MET A 318 -5.01 20.30 0.67
N GLU A 319 -4.66 21.47 1.22
CA GLU A 319 -5.48 22.12 2.23
C GLU A 319 -6.89 22.42 1.69
N ARG A 320 -6.99 22.98 0.48
CA ARG A 320 -8.27 23.30 -0.14
C ARG A 320 -9.09 22.05 -0.42
N VAL A 321 -8.44 20.98 -0.90
CA VAL A 321 -9.11 19.68 -1.11
C VAL A 321 -9.62 19.12 0.21
N THR A 322 -8.85 19.24 1.28
CA THR A 322 -9.24 18.78 2.62
C THR A 322 -10.43 19.58 3.16
N VAL A 323 -10.40 20.91 3.03
CA VAL A 323 -11.52 21.78 3.42
C VAL A 323 -12.77 21.46 2.59
N ALA A 324 -12.62 21.29 1.28
CA ALA A 324 -13.73 20.93 0.39
C ALA A 324 -14.35 19.57 0.77
N TYR A 325 -13.51 18.57 1.10
CA TYR A 325 -13.96 17.28 1.61
C TYR A 325 -14.79 17.43 2.89
N VAL A 326 -14.28 18.19 3.87
CA VAL A 326 -14.95 18.38 5.16
C VAL A 326 -16.30 19.08 5.00
N LYS A 327 -16.37 20.12 4.14
CA LYS A 327 -17.64 20.79 3.80
C LYS A 327 -18.62 19.85 3.12
N ALA A 328 -18.17 19.12 2.09
CA ALA A 328 -19.01 18.16 1.37
C ALA A 328 -19.54 17.06 2.30
N ARG A 329 -18.70 16.54 3.19
CA ARG A 329 -19.10 15.56 4.20
C ARG A 329 -20.07 16.14 5.23
N GLY A 330 -19.91 17.41 5.63
CA GLY A 330 -20.80 18.09 6.57
C GLY A 330 -22.27 18.10 6.12
N GLY A 331 -22.51 18.11 4.80
CA GLY A 331 -23.85 18.00 4.22
C GLY A 331 -24.46 16.59 4.24
N LEU A 332 -23.72 15.56 4.67
CA LEU A 332 -24.21 14.18 4.71
C LEU A 332 -24.86 13.85 6.06
N ALA A 333 -26.08 13.32 6.02
CA ALA A 333 -26.78 12.85 7.22
C ALA A 333 -26.10 11.61 7.83
N PRO A 334 -26.15 11.39 9.16
CA PRO A 334 -25.54 10.24 9.84
C PRO A 334 -26.45 9.01 9.75
N THR A 335 -26.88 8.67 8.53
CA THR A 335 -27.77 7.55 8.24
C THR A 335 -27.01 6.49 7.45
N ALA A 336 -27.59 5.30 7.29
CA ALA A 336 -27.03 4.28 6.41
C ALA A 336 -26.82 4.81 4.98
N MET A 337 -27.77 5.59 4.46
CA MET A 337 -27.64 6.23 3.15
C MET A 337 -26.53 7.28 3.13
N GLY A 338 -26.43 8.12 4.15
CA GLY A 338 -25.33 9.09 4.24
C GLY A 338 -23.96 8.44 4.34
N PHE A 339 -23.85 7.26 4.96
CA PHE A 339 -22.63 6.46 4.93
C PHE A 339 -22.27 6.02 3.51
N TYR A 340 -23.22 5.52 2.70
CA TYR A 340 -22.95 5.18 1.30
C TYR A 340 -22.49 6.39 0.48
N TYR A 341 -23.15 7.55 0.64
CA TYR A 341 -22.72 8.79 -0.01
C TYR A 341 -21.33 9.23 0.46
N HIS A 342 -20.99 9.02 1.73
CA HIS A 342 -19.64 9.28 2.24
C HIS A 342 -18.62 8.36 1.55
N GLN A 343 -18.90 7.06 1.38
CA GLN A 343 -18.00 6.17 0.65
C GLN A 343 -17.83 6.59 -0.82
N ILE A 344 -18.89 7.04 -1.48
CA ILE A 344 -18.81 7.58 -2.85
C ILE A 344 -17.96 8.86 -2.89
N LEU A 345 -18.14 9.77 -1.94
CA LEU A 345 -17.35 11.00 -1.83
C LEU A 345 -15.85 10.70 -1.64
N VAL A 346 -15.52 9.78 -0.71
CA VAL A 346 -14.15 9.30 -0.47
C VAL A 346 -13.58 8.65 -1.72
N GLY A 347 -14.37 7.84 -2.42
CA GLY A 347 -14.00 7.24 -3.71
C GLY A 347 -13.70 8.26 -4.78
N GLY A 348 -14.57 9.27 -4.94
CA GLY A 348 -14.40 10.34 -5.92
C GLY A 348 -13.12 11.16 -5.66
N ILE A 349 -12.89 11.56 -4.41
CA ILE A 349 -11.67 12.29 -4.04
C ILE A 349 -10.43 11.39 -4.21
N SER A 350 -10.50 10.12 -3.81
CA SER A 350 -9.40 9.18 -4.02
C SER A 350 -9.11 8.98 -5.51
N MET A 351 -10.12 8.95 -6.38
CA MET A 351 -9.90 8.88 -7.83
C MET A 351 -9.21 10.11 -8.39
N ILE A 352 -9.56 11.31 -7.91
CA ILE A 352 -8.90 12.55 -8.29
C ILE A 352 -7.44 12.52 -7.82
N VAL A 353 -7.22 12.23 -6.54
CA VAL A 353 -5.90 12.33 -5.90
C VAL A 353 -4.94 11.23 -6.33
N LEU A 354 -5.39 9.98 -6.33
CA LEU A 354 -4.60 8.78 -6.60
C LEU A 354 -4.84 8.24 -8.01
N GLY A 355 -6.10 8.14 -8.41
CA GLY A 355 -6.49 7.47 -9.65
C GLY A 355 -5.97 8.16 -10.92
N ILE A 356 -6.04 9.49 -10.99
CA ILE A 356 -5.55 10.25 -12.15
C ILE A 356 -4.03 10.10 -12.34
N PRO A 357 -3.16 10.37 -11.35
CA PRO A 357 -1.72 10.17 -11.53
C PRO A 357 -1.39 8.69 -11.79
N ALA A 358 -2.09 7.76 -11.13
CA ALA A 358 -1.94 6.33 -11.39
C ALA A 358 -2.34 5.93 -12.82
N ALA A 359 -3.33 6.59 -13.43
CA ALA A 359 -3.68 6.37 -14.84
C ALA A 359 -2.60 6.86 -15.80
N LEU A 360 -2.03 8.04 -15.53
CA LEU A 360 -0.95 8.61 -16.34
C LEU A 360 0.32 7.75 -16.27
N VAL A 361 0.71 7.33 -15.06
CA VAL A 361 1.88 6.45 -14.86
C VAL A 361 1.58 5.02 -15.33
N GLY A 362 0.39 4.49 -15.04
CA GLY A 362 -0.04 3.14 -15.40
C GLY A 362 -0.17 2.90 -16.91
N ALA A 363 -0.38 3.95 -17.70
CA ALA A 363 -0.34 3.89 -19.15
C ALA A 363 1.06 3.56 -19.72
N THR A 364 2.14 3.71 -18.93
CA THR A 364 3.52 3.48 -19.42
C THR A 364 3.81 2.02 -19.73
N VAL A 365 3.37 1.07 -18.90
CA VAL A 365 3.64 -0.37 -19.13
C VAL A 365 2.98 -0.85 -20.43
N PRO A 366 1.68 -0.63 -20.69
CA PRO A 366 1.05 -1.02 -21.96
C PRO A 366 1.65 -0.33 -23.18
N LEU A 367 2.07 0.93 -23.07
CA LEU A 367 2.79 1.63 -24.15
C LEU A 367 4.09 0.91 -24.51
N TRP A 368 4.90 0.56 -23.51
CA TRP A 368 6.15 -0.16 -23.74
C TRP A 368 5.94 -1.59 -24.20
N ILE A 369 4.86 -2.27 -23.78
CA ILE A 369 4.46 -3.57 -24.37
C ILE A 369 4.19 -3.41 -25.87
N GLN A 370 3.46 -2.38 -26.29
CA GLN A 370 3.18 -2.14 -27.71
C GLN A 370 4.44 -1.80 -28.50
N VAL A 371 5.28 -0.89 -28.02
CA VAL A 371 6.58 -0.54 -28.65
C VAL A 371 7.48 -1.76 -28.81
N LEU A 372 7.43 -2.70 -27.86
CA LEU A 372 8.18 -3.94 -27.91
C LEU A 372 7.47 -5.05 -28.70
N SER A 373 6.24 -4.87 -29.18
CA SER A 373 5.47 -5.92 -29.89
C SER A 373 5.68 -5.96 -31.42
N ASP A 374 6.22 -4.89 -32.02
CA ASP A 374 6.45 -4.71 -33.48
C ASP A 374 7.58 -5.57 -34.07
N SER A 375 7.87 -6.73 -33.50
CA SER A 375 9.04 -7.52 -33.86
C SER A 375 8.73 -9.00 -33.63
N GLY A 376 8.72 -9.82 -34.68
CA GLY A 376 8.16 -11.18 -34.73
C GLY A 376 8.65 -12.25 -33.74
N ALA A 377 9.52 -11.97 -32.76
CA ALA A 377 9.88 -12.94 -31.71
C ALA A 377 8.87 -13.04 -30.53
N ALA A 378 9.03 -14.07 -29.69
CA ALA A 378 8.25 -14.41 -28.50
C ALA A 378 7.75 -13.21 -27.64
N LEU A 379 6.44 -12.95 -27.65
CA LEU A 379 5.80 -11.86 -26.91
C LEU A 379 5.76 -12.16 -25.40
N GLY A 380 5.56 -13.44 -25.02
CA GLY A 380 5.48 -13.87 -23.62
C GLY A 380 6.73 -13.54 -22.80
N ASN A 381 7.92 -13.89 -23.31
CA ASN A 381 9.19 -13.55 -22.66
C ASN A 381 9.44 -12.04 -22.57
N ARG A 382 9.00 -11.23 -23.53
CA ARG A 382 9.16 -9.77 -23.47
C ARG A 382 8.25 -9.14 -22.44
N VAL A 383 6.96 -9.51 -22.46
CA VAL A 383 5.98 -9.05 -21.47
C VAL A 383 6.42 -9.47 -20.07
N GLY A 384 6.82 -10.73 -19.89
CA GLY A 384 7.35 -11.23 -18.63
C GLY A 384 8.58 -10.47 -18.15
N ARG A 385 9.56 -10.18 -19.02
CA ARG A 385 10.73 -9.37 -18.64
C ARG A 385 10.36 -7.94 -18.27
N LEU A 386 9.51 -7.28 -19.04
CA LEU A 386 9.09 -5.90 -18.77
C LEU A 386 8.34 -5.80 -17.42
N LEU A 387 7.39 -6.71 -17.18
CA LEU A 387 6.67 -6.80 -15.91
C LEU A 387 7.61 -7.14 -14.76
N THR A 388 8.61 -8.01 -14.96
CA THR A 388 9.64 -8.28 -13.93
C THR A 388 10.36 -7.00 -13.53
N TRP A 389 10.81 -6.18 -14.49
CA TRP A 389 11.47 -4.91 -14.20
C TRP A 389 10.53 -3.93 -13.47
N ASN A 390 9.29 -3.78 -13.95
CA ASN A 390 8.27 -2.96 -13.29
C ASN A 390 8.10 -3.35 -11.82
N THR A 391 7.91 -4.65 -11.58
CA THR A 391 7.57 -5.18 -10.27
C THR A 391 8.78 -5.15 -9.33
N LEU A 392 10.00 -5.38 -9.80
CA LEU A 392 11.21 -5.18 -8.99
C LEU A 392 11.41 -3.72 -8.61
N GLY A 393 11.18 -2.80 -9.55
CA GLY A 393 11.18 -1.37 -9.27
C GLY A 393 10.15 -0.99 -8.21
N ALA A 394 8.93 -1.51 -8.35
CA ALA A 394 7.86 -1.39 -7.36
C ALA A 394 8.26 -1.88 -5.95
N VAL A 395 8.87 -3.07 -5.83
CA VAL A 395 9.39 -3.59 -4.54
C VAL A 395 10.38 -2.62 -3.91
N VAL A 396 11.36 -2.15 -4.69
CA VAL A 396 12.35 -1.17 -4.22
C VAL A 396 11.67 0.14 -3.82
N GLY A 397 10.70 0.60 -4.60
CA GLY A 397 9.92 1.80 -4.31
C GLY A 397 9.17 1.71 -2.99
N VAL A 398 8.47 0.61 -2.74
CA VAL A 398 7.72 0.35 -1.49
C VAL A 398 8.65 0.36 -0.28
N ILE A 399 9.77 -0.38 -0.35
CA ILE A 399 10.75 -0.47 0.75
C ILE A 399 11.40 0.89 1.00
N LEU A 400 11.91 1.57 -0.02
CA LEU A 400 12.55 2.88 0.14
C LEU A 400 11.56 3.91 0.69
N THR A 401 10.32 3.89 0.22
CA THR A 401 9.29 4.83 0.68
C THR A 401 8.93 4.60 2.14
N GLY A 402 8.66 3.34 2.50
CA GLY A 402 8.28 2.93 3.85
C GLY A 402 9.36 3.15 4.89
N PHE A 403 10.60 2.74 4.60
CA PHE A 403 11.68 2.71 5.58
C PHE A 403 12.64 3.91 5.51
N VAL A 404 12.67 4.67 4.40
CA VAL A 404 13.66 5.74 4.20
C VAL A 404 13.00 7.09 3.91
N LEU A 405 12.17 7.20 2.87
CA LEU A 405 11.64 8.50 2.45
C LEU A 405 10.71 9.10 3.48
N MET A 406 9.72 8.35 4.00
CA MET A 406 8.79 8.89 4.98
C MET A 406 9.47 9.31 6.29
N PRO A 407 10.34 8.49 6.93
CA PRO A 407 11.01 8.90 8.15
C PRO A 407 11.95 10.11 7.99
N VAL A 408 12.60 10.28 6.82
CA VAL A 408 13.60 11.34 6.60
C VAL A 408 12.97 12.63 6.07
N LEU A 409 12.06 12.52 5.10
CA LEU A 409 11.49 13.66 4.37
C LEU A 409 10.06 14.01 4.80
N GLY A 410 9.42 13.15 5.60
CA GLY A 410 7.99 13.23 5.92
C GLY A 410 7.09 12.98 4.70
N LEU A 411 5.77 13.12 4.90
CA LEU A 411 4.78 12.83 3.86
C LEU A 411 4.89 13.79 2.68
N ARG A 412 4.90 15.10 2.97
CA ARG A 412 4.99 16.15 1.93
C ARG A 412 6.31 16.05 1.16
N GLY A 413 7.42 15.83 1.86
CA GLY A 413 8.74 15.72 1.24
C GLY A 413 8.86 14.50 0.34
N SER A 414 8.32 13.36 0.79
CA SER A 414 8.29 12.13 0.00
C SER A 414 7.47 12.29 -1.28
N LEU A 415 6.28 12.90 -1.24
CA LEU A 415 5.48 13.17 -2.44
C LEU A 415 6.20 14.10 -3.42
N GLY A 416 6.83 15.17 -2.92
CA GLY A 416 7.57 16.12 -3.76
C GLY A 416 8.78 15.48 -4.45
N LEU A 417 9.52 14.61 -3.74
CA LEU A 417 10.63 13.86 -4.31
C LEU A 417 10.15 12.87 -5.38
N LEU A 418 9.11 12.08 -5.09
CA LEU A 418 8.55 11.12 -6.04
C LEU A 418 8.01 11.82 -7.31
N ALA A 419 7.32 12.95 -7.16
CA ALA A 419 6.88 13.77 -8.29
C ALA A 419 8.07 14.30 -9.12
N SER A 420 9.14 14.74 -8.45
CA SER A 420 10.37 15.22 -9.10
C SER A 420 11.09 14.10 -9.85
N LEU A 421 11.10 12.88 -9.29
CA LEU A 421 11.64 11.69 -9.96
C LEU A 421 10.82 11.32 -11.21
N LEU A 422 9.48 11.38 -11.17
CA LEU A 422 8.66 11.20 -12.38
C LEU A 422 9.00 12.22 -13.46
N ALA A 423 9.08 13.49 -13.10
CA ALA A 423 9.46 14.54 -14.04
C ALA A 423 10.87 14.29 -14.60
N GLY A 424 11.83 13.89 -13.75
CA GLY A 424 13.20 13.55 -14.16
C GLY A 424 13.26 12.40 -15.17
N ILE A 425 12.49 11.34 -14.94
CA ILE A 425 12.35 10.23 -15.89
C ILE A 425 11.75 10.74 -17.21
N GLY A 426 10.71 11.57 -17.15
CA GLY A 426 10.09 12.19 -18.32
C GLY A 426 11.04 13.09 -19.11
N VAL A 427 11.87 13.89 -18.43
CA VAL A 427 12.92 14.73 -19.02
C VAL A 427 13.96 13.87 -19.73
N ALA A 428 14.44 12.79 -19.09
CA ALA A 428 15.40 11.88 -19.69
C ALA A 428 14.85 11.27 -20.98
N VAL A 429 13.60 10.79 -20.96
CA VAL A 429 12.92 10.27 -22.16
C VAL A 429 12.82 11.35 -23.24
N ALA A 430 12.30 12.53 -22.90
CA ALA A 430 12.15 13.65 -23.84
C ALA A 430 13.48 14.03 -24.49
N TRP A 431 14.56 14.07 -23.71
CA TRP A 431 15.90 14.39 -24.19
C TRP A 431 16.41 13.34 -25.17
N THR A 432 16.29 12.06 -24.84
CA THR A 432 16.73 10.96 -25.73
C THR A 432 15.96 10.90 -27.05
N GLU A 433 14.72 11.38 -27.05
CA GLU A 433 13.84 11.44 -28.23
C GLU A 433 13.95 12.78 -28.99
N GLY A 434 14.89 13.65 -28.62
CA GLY A 434 15.11 14.94 -29.28
C GLY A 434 14.05 16.01 -29.00
N GLN A 435 13.15 15.79 -28.04
CA GLN A 435 12.07 16.71 -27.66
C GLN A 435 12.54 17.76 -26.66
N LYS A 436 13.50 18.60 -27.07
CA LYS A 436 14.16 19.60 -26.19
C LYS A 436 13.20 20.54 -25.47
N LYS A 437 12.11 20.97 -26.12
CA LYS A 437 11.08 21.83 -25.50
C LYS A 437 10.36 21.14 -24.33
N LEU A 438 10.01 19.87 -24.51
CA LEU A 438 9.37 19.07 -23.46
C LEU A 438 10.34 18.79 -22.31
N ALA A 439 11.61 18.48 -22.63
CA ALA A 439 12.65 18.31 -21.62
C ALA A 439 12.86 19.59 -20.79
N ALA A 440 12.93 20.76 -21.44
CA ALA A 440 13.03 22.05 -20.75
C ALA A 440 11.81 22.34 -19.86
N ALA A 441 10.59 22.04 -20.34
CA ALA A 441 9.38 22.14 -19.52
C ALA A 441 9.45 21.23 -18.29
N GLY A 442 9.88 19.97 -18.45
CA GLY A 442 10.06 19.04 -17.35
C GLY A 442 11.10 19.51 -16.32
N VAL A 443 12.22 20.11 -16.75
CA VAL A 443 13.19 20.75 -15.83
C VAL A 443 12.54 21.91 -15.06
N GLY A 444 11.73 22.72 -15.72
CA GLY A 444 10.94 23.78 -15.06
C GLY A 444 9.99 23.22 -14.00
N VAL A 445 9.33 22.08 -14.28
CA VAL A 445 8.47 21.40 -13.30
C VAL A 445 9.28 20.91 -12.09
N ILE A 446 10.46 20.33 -12.30
CA ILE A 446 11.34 19.89 -11.20
C ILE A 446 11.75 21.10 -10.34
N ALA A 447 12.19 22.19 -10.96
CA ALA A 447 12.58 23.40 -10.25
C ALA A 447 11.41 23.97 -9.43
N MET A 448 10.20 23.99 -10.00
CA MET A 448 8.99 24.42 -9.30
C MET A 448 8.67 23.51 -8.11
N LEU A 449 8.73 22.18 -8.27
CA LEU A 449 8.48 21.24 -7.18
C LEU A 449 9.49 21.41 -6.04
N LEU A 450 10.77 21.53 -6.35
CA LEU A 450 11.83 21.76 -5.37
C LEU A 450 11.65 23.12 -4.67
N ALA A 451 11.26 24.17 -5.39
CA ALA A 451 10.95 25.47 -4.80
C ALA A 451 9.74 25.39 -3.87
N VAL A 452 8.67 24.68 -4.24
CA VAL A 452 7.49 24.46 -3.39
C VAL A 452 7.83 23.65 -2.14
N MET A 453 8.82 22.75 -2.20
CA MET A 453 9.32 22.02 -1.04
C MET A 453 10.17 22.91 -0.13
N ALA A 454 11.09 23.71 -0.69
CA ALA A 454 12.01 24.55 0.06
C ALA A 454 11.35 25.80 0.67
N LEU A 455 10.43 26.44 -0.07
CA LEU A 455 9.72 27.66 0.34
C LEU A 455 8.35 27.36 0.96
N GLY A 456 7.97 26.09 0.99
CA GLY A 456 6.69 25.65 1.49
C GLY A 456 6.55 25.86 2.99
N GLY A 457 5.74 26.83 3.40
CA GLY A 457 5.45 27.06 4.82
C GLY A 457 4.87 25.84 5.55
N GLU A 458 4.96 25.85 6.87
CA GLU A 458 4.51 24.76 7.75
C GLU A 458 2.99 24.73 7.98
N SER A 459 2.24 25.64 7.34
CA SER A 459 0.80 25.79 7.50
C SER A 459 0.00 24.51 7.22
N TRP A 460 0.50 23.65 6.33
CA TRP A 460 -0.12 22.36 6.02
C TRP A 460 -0.20 21.46 7.27
N ARG A 461 0.81 21.51 8.17
CA ARG A 461 0.81 20.73 9.41
C ARG A 461 -0.42 21.05 10.24
N GLN A 462 -0.87 22.30 10.26
CA GLN A 462 -2.06 22.73 11.01
C GLN A 462 -3.34 22.04 10.53
N VAL A 463 -3.42 21.66 9.25
CA VAL A 463 -4.59 20.98 8.67
C VAL A 463 -4.53 19.48 8.96
N PHE A 464 -3.40 18.84 8.67
CA PHE A 464 -3.26 17.38 8.78
C PHE A 464 -3.12 16.88 10.22
N SER A 465 -2.57 17.70 11.12
CA SER A 465 -2.60 17.41 12.56
C SER A 465 -3.97 17.66 13.20
N TYR A 466 -4.91 18.33 12.53
CA TYR A 466 -6.19 18.71 13.15
C TYR A 466 -7.14 17.52 13.35
N GLY A 467 -7.06 16.48 12.52
CA GLY A 467 -8.02 15.37 12.59
C GLY A 467 -9.35 15.68 11.96
N VAL A 468 -9.33 16.26 10.77
CA VAL A 468 -10.51 16.70 10.03
C VAL A 468 -11.58 15.60 9.91
N PHE A 469 -11.19 14.32 9.89
CA PHE A 469 -12.14 13.19 9.88
C PHE A 469 -13.03 13.09 11.13
N ARG A 470 -12.68 13.73 12.26
CA ARG A 470 -13.50 13.73 13.47
C ARG A 470 -14.51 14.86 13.53
N TYR A 471 -14.30 15.92 12.76
CA TYR A 471 -15.17 17.09 12.79
C TYR A 471 -16.33 16.93 11.82
N ARG A 472 -17.55 17.09 12.34
CA ARG A 472 -18.79 16.92 11.56
C ARG A 472 -19.32 18.22 10.99
N HIS A 473 -19.15 19.33 11.69
CA HIS A 473 -19.65 20.65 11.26
C HIS A 473 -18.67 21.27 10.26
N GLY A 474 -18.86 20.93 8.97
CA GLY A 474 -17.99 21.39 7.91
C GLY A 474 -18.05 22.90 7.68
N ASP A 475 -19.16 23.56 8.01
CA ASP A 475 -19.34 25.00 7.78
C ASP A 475 -18.37 25.86 8.61
N GLN A 476 -17.92 25.36 9.76
CA GLN A 476 -17.02 26.06 10.66
C GLN A 476 -15.55 25.67 10.46
N ILE A 477 -15.21 24.83 9.47
CA ILE A 477 -13.84 24.30 9.33
C ILE A 477 -12.84 25.42 9.03
N GLU A 478 -13.19 26.38 8.18
CA GLU A 478 -12.29 27.48 7.81
C GLU A 478 -12.01 28.38 9.01
N ASP A 479 -13.03 28.76 9.77
CA ASP A 479 -12.85 29.58 10.97
C ASP A 479 -12.12 28.82 12.08
N SER A 480 -12.34 27.51 12.18
CA SER A 480 -11.60 26.66 13.10
C SER A 480 -10.12 26.56 12.72
N LEU A 481 -9.79 26.40 11.43
CA LEU A 481 -8.41 26.40 10.93
C LEU A 481 -7.75 27.77 11.08
N LYS A 482 -8.47 28.87 10.86
CA LYS A 482 -7.99 30.24 11.12
C LYS A 482 -7.62 30.41 12.59
N ARG A 483 -8.56 30.12 13.51
CA ARG A 483 -8.31 30.19 14.96
C ARG A 483 -7.16 29.28 15.38
N ARG A 484 -7.06 28.09 14.80
CA ARG A 484 -5.97 27.16 15.07
C ARG A 484 -4.62 27.73 14.64
N ARG A 485 -4.52 28.36 13.47
CA ARG A 485 -3.28 29.02 13.02
C ARG A 485 -2.88 30.20 13.91
N GLU A 486 -3.86 30.88 14.51
CA GLU A 486 -3.63 32.01 15.40
C GLU A 486 -3.23 31.57 16.82
N TYR A 487 -3.90 30.53 17.34
CA TYR A 487 -3.82 30.16 18.75
C TYR A 487 -3.12 28.85 19.07
N ILE A 488 -2.78 28.01 18.08
CA ILE A 488 -2.14 26.71 18.31
C ILE A 488 -0.75 26.68 17.69
N SER A 489 0.26 26.46 18.51
CA SER A 489 1.60 26.11 18.06
C SER A 489 1.78 24.59 18.09
N ILE A 490 2.57 24.09 17.14
CA ILE A 490 2.90 22.66 17.00
C ILE A 490 4.40 22.50 17.26
N PRO A 491 4.84 22.49 18.53
CA PRO A 491 6.27 22.41 18.85
C PRO A 491 6.91 21.06 18.53
N PHE A 492 6.13 20.02 18.26
CA PHE A 492 6.62 18.73 17.76
C PHE A 492 5.70 18.23 16.65
N TYR A 493 6.29 17.85 15.52
CA TYR A 493 5.60 17.23 14.40
C TYR A 493 6.55 16.27 13.71
N GLU A 494 6.15 15.01 13.61
CA GLU A 494 6.95 13.99 12.95
C GLU A 494 6.06 13.02 12.18
N ASP A 495 6.37 12.85 10.89
CA ASP A 495 5.79 11.80 10.07
C ASP A 495 6.67 10.56 10.17
N ALA A 496 6.11 9.44 10.59
CA ALA A 496 6.75 8.14 10.50
C ALA A 496 5.94 7.17 9.65
N ALA A 497 6.54 6.01 9.40
CA ALA A 497 5.87 4.92 8.72
C ALA A 497 4.53 4.60 9.39
N ASP A 498 4.49 4.43 10.72
CA ASP A 498 3.31 3.98 11.46
C ASP A 498 2.24 5.08 11.68
N ALA A 499 2.68 6.30 12.01
CA ALA A 499 1.79 7.41 12.30
C ALA A 499 2.44 8.78 12.07
N THR A 500 1.59 9.79 11.88
CA THR A 500 1.97 11.20 12.02
C THR A 500 1.71 11.61 13.47
N VAL A 501 2.75 12.00 14.20
CA VAL A 501 2.66 12.36 15.62
C VAL A 501 2.92 13.85 15.79
N SER A 502 2.08 14.54 16.54
CA SER A 502 2.25 15.94 16.87
C SER A 502 1.96 16.24 18.33
N VAL A 503 2.72 17.17 18.91
CA VAL A 503 2.38 17.80 20.19
C VAL A 503 1.95 19.22 19.91
N GLU A 504 0.83 19.62 20.50
CA GLU A 504 0.22 20.92 20.30
C GLU A 504 0.08 21.65 21.63
N THR A 505 0.26 22.97 21.61
CA THR A 505 -0.02 23.84 22.77
C THR A 505 -0.74 25.09 22.33
N SER A 506 -1.57 25.64 23.22
CA SER A 506 -2.20 26.94 23.03
C SER A 506 -1.16 28.05 23.22
N THR A 507 -1.20 29.07 22.36
CA THR A 507 -0.42 30.31 22.49
C THR A 507 -1.13 31.34 23.36
N ARG A 508 -2.38 31.06 23.78
CA ARG A 508 -3.13 31.94 24.68
C ARG A 508 -2.51 31.91 26.08
N PRO A 509 -2.24 33.07 26.71
CA PRO A 509 -1.56 33.14 28.00
C PRO A 509 -2.17 32.32 29.15
N ALA A 510 -3.50 32.10 29.15
CA ALA A 510 -4.20 31.30 30.16
C ALA A 510 -4.10 29.78 29.94
N GLU A 511 -3.60 29.37 28.78
CA GLU A 511 -3.51 27.97 28.34
C GLU A 511 -2.09 27.59 27.91
N THR A 512 -1.11 28.48 28.11
CA THR A 512 0.30 28.18 27.94
C THR A 512 0.67 27.00 28.84
N ASN A 513 1.44 26.04 28.30
CA ASN A 513 1.83 24.78 28.93
C ASN A 513 0.72 23.71 29.06
N GLN A 514 -0.36 23.82 28.29
CA GLN A 514 -1.29 22.71 28.06
C GLN A 514 -0.91 21.99 26.77
N PHE A 515 -0.46 20.75 26.90
CA PHE A 515 -0.03 19.94 25.77
C PHE A 515 -1.09 18.93 25.37
N VAL A 516 -1.26 18.75 24.06
CA VAL A 516 -2.10 17.71 23.48
C VAL A 516 -1.24 16.87 22.54
N LEU A 517 -1.13 15.58 22.82
CA LEU A 517 -0.53 14.60 21.94
C LEU A 517 -1.59 14.15 20.93
N ARG A 518 -1.21 14.20 19.66
CA ARG A 518 -2.06 13.76 18.56
C ARG A 518 -1.37 12.73 17.71
N ILE A 519 -2.04 11.60 17.46
CA ILE A 519 -1.58 10.54 16.58
C ILE A 519 -2.54 10.47 15.38
N ASN A 520 -2.01 10.62 14.18
CA ASN A 520 -2.76 10.74 12.92
C ASN A 520 -3.87 11.80 12.99
N GLY A 521 -3.60 12.91 13.69
CA GLY A 521 -4.58 13.96 13.91
C GLY A 521 -5.74 13.56 14.84
N LYS A 522 -5.63 12.49 15.63
CA LYS A 522 -6.56 12.24 16.74
C LYS A 522 -5.90 12.68 18.05
N PRO A 523 -6.56 13.45 18.94
CA PRO A 523 -6.07 13.59 20.31
C PRO A 523 -6.07 12.23 21.01
N ASP A 524 -4.90 11.83 21.52
CA ASP A 524 -4.69 10.57 22.24
C ASP A 524 -4.22 10.77 23.68
N ALA A 525 -3.68 11.95 24.02
CA ALA A 525 -3.42 12.34 25.41
C ALA A 525 -3.37 13.87 25.55
N SER A 526 -3.67 14.39 26.73
CA SER A 526 -3.45 15.80 27.07
C SER A 526 -3.04 16.00 28.53
N THR A 527 -2.49 17.18 28.84
CA THR A 527 -2.14 17.56 30.22
C THR A 527 -3.30 18.20 30.99
N LYS A 528 -4.52 18.17 30.45
CA LYS A 528 -5.69 18.77 31.12
C LYS A 528 -7.00 18.03 30.90
N GLY A 529 -7.43 17.86 29.66
CA GLY A 529 -8.79 17.38 29.33
C GLY A 529 -9.06 15.95 29.78
N ASP A 530 -8.10 15.06 29.55
CA ASP A 530 -8.13 13.63 29.86
C ASP A 530 -7.04 13.24 30.87
N LEU A 531 -6.52 14.23 31.61
CA LEU A 531 -5.43 13.99 32.57
C LEU A 531 -5.87 13.03 33.68
N SER A 532 -7.10 13.20 34.19
CA SER A 532 -7.64 12.36 35.25
C SER A 532 -7.81 10.91 34.82
N THR A 533 -8.23 10.65 33.57
CA THR A 533 -8.41 9.29 33.06
C THR A 533 -7.08 8.56 32.92
N GLN A 534 -6.04 9.25 32.44
CA GLN A 534 -4.68 8.70 32.34
C GLN A 534 -4.13 8.27 33.71
N TYR A 535 -4.35 9.08 34.76
CA TYR A 535 -3.97 8.70 36.12
C TYR A 535 -4.81 7.53 36.66
N LEU A 536 -6.13 7.61 36.52
CA LEU A 536 -7.04 6.63 37.12
C LEU A 536 -6.92 5.23 36.51
N VAL A 537 -6.62 5.12 35.22
CA VAL A 537 -6.48 3.81 34.56
C VAL A 537 -5.29 3.01 35.10
N ALA A 538 -4.28 3.68 35.66
CA ALA A 538 -3.20 3.03 36.41
C ALA A 538 -3.50 2.88 37.89
N HIS A 539 -4.02 3.92 38.55
CA HIS A 539 -4.24 3.89 40.00
C HIS A 539 -5.32 2.89 40.42
N LEU A 540 -6.44 2.79 39.71
CA LEU A 540 -7.54 1.91 40.09
C LEU A 540 -7.13 0.43 40.22
N PRO A 541 -6.50 -0.20 39.19
CA PRO A 541 -6.11 -1.60 39.33
C PRO A 541 -4.99 -1.81 40.37
N LEU A 542 -4.04 -0.88 40.50
CA LEU A 542 -2.94 -1.00 41.46
C LEU A 542 -3.36 -0.72 42.91
N LEU A 543 -4.42 0.06 43.14
CA LEU A 543 -5.05 0.18 44.46
C LEU A 543 -5.92 -1.04 44.79
N ALA A 544 -6.53 -1.68 43.77
CA ALA A 544 -7.29 -2.91 43.96
C ALA A 544 -6.38 -4.12 44.25
N LEU A 545 -5.14 -4.10 43.77
CA LEU A 545 -4.11 -5.10 44.05
C LEU A 545 -2.80 -4.43 44.52
N PRO A 546 -2.72 -4.01 45.81
CA PRO A 546 -1.58 -3.24 46.32
C PRO A 546 -0.23 -3.95 46.26
N ASP A 547 -0.23 -5.29 46.28
CA ASP A 547 0.96 -6.13 46.24
C ASP A 547 1.41 -6.48 44.80
N ALA A 548 0.83 -5.84 43.78
CA ALA A 548 1.23 -6.04 42.38
C ALA A 548 2.69 -5.63 42.15
N LYS A 549 3.46 -6.50 41.48
CA LYS A 549 4.89 -6.32 41.20
C LYS A 549 5.18 -6.16 39.72
N ASP A 550 4.53 -6.99 38.90
CA ASP A 550 4.74 -7.06 37.46
C ASP A 550 3.57 -6.42 36.71
N VAL A 551 3.82 -5.26 36.10
CA VAL A 551 2.80 -4.52 35.34
C VAL A 551 3.14 -4.53 33.86
N PHE A 552 2.17 -4.85 33.01
CA PHE A 552 2.24 -4.63 31.57
C PHE A 552 1.42 -3.42 31.18
N MET A 553 1.99 -2.54 30.35
CA MET A 553 1.31 -1.37 29.80
C MET A 553 1.34 -1.41 28.27
N LEU A 554 0.17 -1.33 27.68
CA LEU A 554 -0.02 -1.28 26.24
C LEU A 554 -0.09 0.17 25.74
N GLY A 555 0.88 0.56 24.92
CA GLY A 555 1.03 1.91 24.39
C GLY A 555 1.70 2.84 25.39
N PHE A 556 2.51 3.78 24.89
CA PHE A 556 3.15 4.81 25.69
C PHE A 556 2.24 6.03 25.85
N GLY A 557 1.67 6.51 24.74
CA GLY A 557 0.90 7.76 24.71
C GLY A 557 1.74 8.96 25.21
N SER A 558 1.26 9.65 26.23
CA SER A 558 1.99 10.73 26.92
C SER A 558 3.02 10.20 27.94
N GLY A 559 2.95 8.92 28.30
CA GLY A 559 3.65 8.31 29.42
C GLY A 559 3.03 8.56 30.79
N ILE A 560 1.98 9.38 30.90
CA ILE A 560 1.38 9.77 32.19
C ILE A 560 0.86 8.57 32.96
N THR A 561 0.14 7.67 32.27
CA THR A 561 -0.36 6.41 32.83
C THR A 561 0.79 5.54 33.39
N GLY A 562 1.92 5.46 32.67
CA GLY A 562 3.10 4.71 33.12
C GLY A 562 3.77 5.38 34.32
N GLY A 563 3.88 6.70 34.32
CA GLY A 563 4.35 7.48 35.47
C GLY A 563 3.47 7.32 36.71
N ALA A 564 2.15 7.24 36.52
CA ALA A 564 1.18 6.96 37.58
C ALA A 564 1.39 5.56 38.16
N ALA A 565 1.60 4.55 37.31
CA ALA A 565 1.92 3.18 37.73
C ALA A 565 3.22 3.11 38.54
N LEU A 566 4.27 3.82 38.12
CA LEU A 566 5.54 3.93 38.85
C LEU A 566 5.43 4.63 40.22
N GLY A 567 4.29 5.27 40.51
CA GLY A 567 3.97 5.79 41.84
C GLY A 567 3.62 4.73 42.87
N HIS A 568 3.37 3.50 42.43
CA HIS A 568 3.10 2.35 43.27
C HIS A 568 4.40 1.54 43.49
N PRO A 569 4.46 0.69 44.53
CA PRO A 569 5.64 -0.12 44.86
C PRO A 569 5.82 -1.33 43.92
N ILE A 570 5.62 -1.12 42.61
CA ILE A 570 5.84 -2.15 41.57
C ILE A 570 7.35 -2.40 41.38
N GLU A 571 7.70 -3.64 41.02
CA GLU A 571 9.09 -4.03 40.74
C GLU A 571 9.43 -3.81 39.25
N GLN A 572 8.46 -4.00 38.36
CA GLN A 572 8.66 -3.91 36.92
C GLN A 572 7.44 -3.34 36.18
N LEU A 573 7.71 -2.45 35.21
CA LEU A 573 6.75 -1.97 34.22
C LEU A 573 7.23 -2.35 32.82
N VAL A 574 6.61 -3.34 32.18
CA VAL A 574 6.86 -3.64 30.77
C VAL A 574 5.96 -2.76 29.92
N LEU A 575 6.56 -1.88 29.12
CA LEU A 575 5.84 -0.94 28.28
C LEU A 575 6.05 -1.30 26.81
N ALA A 576 4.99 -1.63 26.08
CA ALA A 576 5.04 -1.93 24.65
C ALA A 576 4.51 -0.77 23.81
N GLU A 577 5.36 -0.18 22.97
CA GLU A 577 5.03 0.94 22.08
C GLU A 577 5.63 0.69 20.69
N ASN A 578 4.81 0.67 19.65
CA ASN A 578 5.26 0.40 18.28
C ASN A 578 5.58 1.67 17.48
N CYS A 579 5.22 2.85 17.98
CA CYS A 579 5.40 4.12 17.31
C CYS A 579 6.53 4.94 17.94
N SER A 580 7.73 4.87 17.35
CA SER A 580 8.91 5.60 17.85
C SER A 580 8.73 7.12 18.02
N PRO A 581 8.02 7.85 17.14
CA PRO A 581 7.74 9.27 17.38
C PRO A 581 6.91 9.56 18.62
N VAL A 582 6.05 8.65 19.07
CA VAL A 582 5.26 8.80 20.30
C VAL A 582 6.19 8.84 21.53
N LEU A 583 7.21 7.97 21.56
CA LEU A 583 8.24 7.99 22.61
C LEU A 583 9.02 9.32 22.63
N ARG A 584 9.40 9.85 21.45
CA ARG A 584 10.09 11.15 21.34
C ARG A 584 9.20 12.32 21.76
N ALA A 585 7.89 12.24 21.51
CA ALA A 585 6.93 13.23 21.95
C ALA A 585 6.78 13.28 23.48
N GLY A 586 7.07 12.17 24.17
CA GLY A 586 7.00 12.03 25.64
C GLY A 586 7.76 13.09 26.44
N LYS A 587 8.82 13.68 25.87
CA LYS A 587 9.58 14.77 26.52
C LYS A 587 8.72 16.00 26.86
N TRP A 588 7.66 16.25 26.09
CA TRP A 588 6.73 17.36 26.35
C TRP A 588 5.80 17.10 27.53
N PHE A 589 5.71 15.85 27.97
CA PHE A 589 4.86 15.40 29.07
C PHE A 589 5.68 14.99 30.30
N GLU A 590 7.00 15.20 30.29
CA GLU A 590 7.93 14.83 31.36
C GLU A 590 7.48 15.30 32.77
N PRO A 591 6.93 16.52 32.96
CA PRO A 591 6.43 16.94 34.26
C PRO A 591 5.27 16.10 34.81
N TRP A 592 4.55 15.36 33.96
CA TRP A 592 3.41 14.52 34.34
C TRP A 592 3.71 13.02 34.29
N ASN A 593 4.65 12.58 33.44
CA ASN A 593 4.97 11.15 33.27
C ASN A 593 6.08 10.62 34.17
N ARG A 594 6.65 11.47 35.06
CA ARG A 594 7.67 11.11 36.05
C ARG A 594 8.93 10.45 35.47
N GLY A 595 9.29 10.81 34.23
CA GLY A 595 10.46 10.23 33.57
C GLY A 595 10.33 8.72 33.37
N VAL A 596 9.12 8.21 33.11
CA VAL A 596 8.84 6.78 32.97
C VAL A 596 9.82 6.04 32.03
N LEU A 597 10.31 6.68 30.96
CA LEU A 597 11.26 6.07 30.02
C LEU A 597 12.69 5.92 30.56
N THR A 598 13.05 6.65 31.62
CA THR A 598 14.37 6.59 32.27
C THR A 598 14.34 5.91 33.63
N ASP A 599 13.16 5.59 34.17
CA ASP A 599 13.01 4.79 35.40
C ASP A 599 13.56 3.37 35.18
N ARG A 600 14.36 2.89 36.15
CA ARG A 600 15.02 1.57 36.08
C ARG A 600 14.04 0.39 36.11
N ARG A 601 12.82 0.60 36.62
CA ARG A 601 11.76 -0.41 36.65
C ARG A 601 11.07 -0.55 35.30
N THR A 602 11.21 0.45 34.41
CA THR A 602 10.59 0.42 33.09
C THR A 602 11.43 -0.40 32.10
N ARG A 603 10.81 -1.42 31.52
CA ARG A 603 11.34 -2.19 30.39
C ARG A 603 10.57 -1.84 29.13
N LEU A 604 11.13 -0.94 28.32
CA LEU A 604 10.55 -0.53 27.05
C LEU A 604 10.73 -1.63 25.98
N ARG A 605 9.63 -1.96 25.29
CA ARG A 605 9.57 -2.84 24.13
C ARG A 605 9.10 -2.02 22.93
N ILE A 606 10.01 -1.75 21.99
CA ILE A 606 9.67 -1.07 20.73
C ILE A 606 9.11 -2.10 19.76
N GLU A 607 7.88 -2.54 20.00
CA GLU A 607 7.20 -3.58 19.23
C GLU A 607 5.69 -3.52 19.50
N ASP A 608 4.90 -4.10 18.60
CA ASP A 608 3.47 -4.28 18.78
C ASP A 608 3.17 -5.09 20.06
N ALA A 609 2.29 -4.57 20.91
CA ALA A 609 2.00 -5.17 22.21
C ALA A 609 1.43 -6.59 22.12
N ARG A 610 0.67 -6.92 21.06
CA ARG A 610 0.20 -8.30 20.83
C ARG A 610 1.38 -9.22 20.54
N THR A 611 2.35 -8.76 19.74
CA THR A 611 3.59 -9.51 19.50
C THR A 611 4.36 -9.72 20.81
N VAL A 612 4.46 -8.68 21.65
CA VAL A 612 5.15 -8.79 22.94
C VAL A 612 4.49 -9.84 23.85
N LEU A 613 3.17 -9.75 24.03
CA LEU A 613 2.41 -10.70 24.85
C LEU A 613 2.41 -12.12 24.28
N LYS A 614 2.42 -12.25 22.96
CA LYS A 614 2.42 -13.54 22.27
C LYS A 614 3.76 -14.28 22.38
N LEU A 615 4.86 -13.54 22.40
CA LEU A 615 6.22 -14.10 22.42
C LEU A 615 6.80 -14.18 23.84
N SER A 616 6.32 -13.37 24.78
CA SER A 616 6.76 -13.41 26.17
C SER A 616 5.97 -14.44 26.98
N PRO A 617 6.63 -15.38 27.67
CA PRO A 617 5.96 -16.27 28.62
C PRO A 617 5.67 -15.60 29.97
N GLN A 618 6.11 -14.35 30.18
CA GLN A 618 5.91 -13.63 31.44
C GLN A 618 4.42 -13.38 31.70
N LEU A 619 3.97 -13.72 32.92
CA LEU A 619 2.69 -13.31 33.46
C LEU A 619 2.83 -11.95 34.16
N TYR A 620 1.75 -11.18 34.19
CA TYR A 620 1.69 -9.87 34.81
C TYR A 620 0.54 -9.85 35.82
N ASP A 621 0.77 -9.21 36.96
CA ASP A 621 -0.26 -9.02 37.99
C ASP A 621 -1.34 -8.06 37.50
N VAL A 622 -0.91 -7.00 36.79
CA VAL A 622 -1.79 -5.98 36.23
C VAL A 622 -1.44 -5.72 34.77
N VAL A 623 -2.47 -5.74 33.91
CA VAL A 623 -2.37 -5.34 32.50
C VAL A 623 -3.17 -4.06 32.31
N ILE A 624 -2.47 -2.95 32.06
CA ILE A 624 -3.07 -1.65 31.76
C ILE A 624 -3.15 -1.51 30.24
N CYS A 625 -4.37 -1.33 29.75
CA CYS A 625 -4.68 -1.27 28.33
C CYS A 625 -5.48 0.00 28.04
N GLU A 626 -4.90 0.96 27.32
CA GLU A 626 -5.58 2.18 26.88
C GLU A 626 -5.68 2.31 25.33
N PRO A 627 -6.13 1.26 24.59
CA PRO A 627 -6.30 1.35 23.15
C PRO A 627 -7.47 2.26 22.83
N SER A 628 -7.15 3.37 22.17
CA SER A 628 -8.06 4.52 22.16
C SER A 628 -9.28 4.33 21.27
N ASN A 629 -9.27 3.42 20.26
CA ASN A 629 -10.42 3.22 19.34
C ASN A 629 -10.41 1.92 18.52
N PRO A 630 -11.40 1.01 18.65
CA PRO A 630 -11.49 -0.22 17.86
C PRO A 630 -11.87 0.00 16.38
N TRP A 631 -12.36 1.19 16.01
CA TRP A 631 -12.73 1.52 14.62
C TRP A 631 -11.54 1.90 13.74
N VAL A 632 -10.36 2.11 14.32
CA VAL A 632 -9.12 2.37 13.59
C VAL A 632 -8.48 1.02 13.21
N ALA A 633 -8.21 0.82 11.92
CA ALA A 633 -7.58 -0.38 11.41
C ALA A 633 -6.24 -0.64 12.12
N GLY A 634 -5.98 -1.88 12.52
CA GLY A 634 -4.81 -2.27 13.31
C GLY A 634 -5.01 -2.17 14.82
N VAL A 635 -5.53 -1.04 15.33
CA VAL A 635 -5.78 -0.83 16.76
C VAL A 635 -6.79 -1.83 17.33
N GLY A 636 -7.82 -2.16 16.54
CA GLY A 636 -8.82 -3.18 16.89
C GLY A 636 -8.24 -4.58 17.18
N ASN A 637 -7.08 -4.92 16.60
CA ASN A 637 -6.47 -6.24 16.75
C ASN A 637 -5.92 -6.50 18.15
N VAL A 638 -5.79 -5.46 18.98
CA VAL A 638 -5.37 -5.58 20.39
C VAL A 638 -6.48 -6.18 21.26
N PHE A 639 -7.74 -6.06 20.85
CA PHE A 639 -8.91 -6.52 21.62
C PHE A 639 -9.31 -7.98 21.31
N SER A 640 -8.55 -8.69 20.48
CA SER A 640 -8.85 -10.04 19.95
C SER A 640 -7.61 -10.90 19.98
#